data_AF-A0AAW4AG66-F1
#
_entry.id   AF-A0AAW4AG66-F1
#
_cell.length_a   1.000
_cell.length_b   1.000
_cell.length_c   1.000
_cell.angle_alpha   90.00
_cell.angle_beta   90.00
_cell.angle_gamma   90.00
#
_symmetry.space_group_name_H-M   'P 1'
#
loop_
_entity.id
_entity.type
_entity.pdbx_description
1 polymer ?
#
loop_
_entity_poly.entity_id
_entity_poly.type
_entity_poly.pdbx_seq_one_letter_code
_entity_poly.pdbx_strand_id
1 'polypeptide(L)'
;MRSTTGVSPFCAPCENRMHWIEIIIRDEFNKPFEGITGSITDSAKHEFPVVLGEAPILLKTLVPGPVTLTLDAEQWLREAQGKRRKPNNEADPTLDFAKQYQDHLGNSAVFLNVTTGDLTELTPEQALPARHQKGQADACNLLTDKSYVLKVRGFNFITLRVGMFFDGTANNSYSAQWGKTQLEHYYQTWKMKYNVDCDIISRKTGRLKNDIPATHLSSECFDYPKKDNFFISLFKNDEGEVETVAGSATNELTNVQKLFDRYILSDDIREGGIYTDAVYITGIGTGNDTNIAPADESEIFGQGAGIGQYGVTAKVSSSIDQLTGNLDALKAKFASAQPNTVDGLDKLQFDVFGFSRGAAAARHFINVVLDGEQGEFAQAFSKACQKSGISLAYGFDWSEADEAKASCEITFAGLFDTVASVVDLLSFDFSTHHDNGDVRLWLDPQRVRRAVHLTADPTIECRYNFSLNHLNSVDSVDHFHEFVLPGAHSDIGGGYHSRLSYNNSDYLLPILEKKLVKRASRSFSDHWDKDRAEQYVRKKLAEYKQRDLATGWQDSDYVEPEVEFINHGKKEGGRVVGRLYIQRRVEGELSRLYLRLMYGLAEFHGVPLEDYDGKIWHVPDPYAVYYTVRDFPERTINGLAASFKAFNQKVLDMAKQGQYTKLESEFDEKRKQELMQLNVFHHSSDDSFALKPLWDESQGCYKRASYPCEKGK
;
A
#
# COMPACT_ATOMS: atom_id res chain seq x y z
N MET A 1 -9.63 -47.51 -72.83
CA MET A 1 -9.31 -46.08 -72.68
C MET A 1 -7.84 -45.97 -72.31
N ARG A 2 -7.02 -45.29 -73.12
CA ARG A 2 -5.60 -45.03 -72.82
C ARG A 2 -5.52 -43.77 -71.96
N SER A 3 -4.77 -43.84 -70.87
CA SER A 3 -4.38 -42.68 -70.05
C SER A 3 -3.65 -41.66 -70.93
N THR A 4 -4.08 -40.40 -70.87
CA THR A 4 -3.53 -39.26 -71.63
C THR A 4 -2.13 -38.83 -71.19
N THR A 5 -1.54 -39.46 -70.17
CA THR A 5 -0.18 -39.17 -69.67
C THR A 5 0.81 -40.32 -69.85
N GLY A 6 0.39 -41.48 -70.36
CA GLY A 6 1.29 -42.63 -70.57
C GLY A 6 1.75 -43.36 -69.30
N VAL A 7 1.21 -43.01 -68.13
CA VAL A 7 1.59 -43.63 -66.85
C VAL A 7 0.60 -44.76 -66.51
N SER A 8 1.14 -45.94 -66.18
CA SER A 8 0.39 -47.11 -65.70
C SER A 8 -0.37 -46.79 -64.41
N PRO A 9 -1.60 -47.30 -64.20
CA PRO A 9 -2.30 -47.21 -62.91
C PRO A 9 -1.58 -47.94 -61.76
N PHE A 10 -0.46 -48.63 -62.04
CA PHE A 10 0.43 -49.28 -61.08
C PHE A 10 1.76 -48.54 -60.85
N CYS A 11 1.97 -47.35 -61.44
CA CYS A 11 3.14 -46.53 -61.11
C CYS A 11 2.89 -45.74 -59.82
N ALA A 12 3.47 -46.19 -58.72
CA ALA A 12 3.74 -45.30 -57.59
C ALA A 12 4.82 -44.28 -58.03
N PRO A 13 4.74 -43.00 -57.63
CA PRO A 13 5.83 -42.06 -57.84
C PRO A 13 7.12 -42.64 -57.24
N CYS A 14 8.18 -42.75 -58.04
CA CYS A 14 9.51 -43.11 -57.55
C CYS A 14 10.09 -41.91 -56.80
N GLU A 15 9.60 -41.65 -55.59
CA GLU A 15 10.15 -40.61 -54.73
C GLU A 15 11.53 -41.06 -54.25
N ASN A 16 12.58 -40.38 -54.71
CA ASN A 16 13.95 -40.64 -54.28
C ASN A 16 14.11 -40.18 -52.81
N ARG A 17 13.91 -41.09 -51.86
CA ARG A 17 13.98 -40.83 -50.41
C ARG A 17 15.38 -41.05 -49.83
N MET A 18 16.42 -40.64 -50.56
CA MET A 18 17.83 -40.82 -50.17
C MET A 18 18.49 -39.54 -49.67
N HIS A 19 17.72 -38.45 -49.54
CA HIS A 19 18.23 -37.17 -49.06
C HIS A 19 18.14 -37.07 -47.55
N TRP A 20 18.97 -36.22 -46.97
CA TRP A 20 19.12 -36.10 -45.53
C TRP A 20 19.02 -34.66 -45.04
N ILE A 21 18.83 -34.47 -43.74
CA ILE A 21 19.01 -33.17 -43.09
C ILE A 21 19.54 -33.39 -41.67
N GLU A 22 20.39 -32.48 -41.22
CA GLU A 22 20.89 -32.47 -39.85
C GLU A 22 20.60 -31.11 -39.19
N ILE A 23 19.96 -31.10 -38.02
CA ILE A 23 19.57 -29.85 -37.34
C ILE A 23 19.98 -29.91 -35.87
N ILE A 24 20.64 -28.85 -35.40
CA ILE A 24 20.91 -28.58 -33.99
C ILE A 24 20.24 -27.26 -33.61
N ILE A 25 19.59 -27.22 -32.45
CA ILE A 25 18.89 -26.04 -31.94
C ILE A 25 19.47 -25.70 -30.56
N ARG A 26 19.91 -24.45 -30.40
CA ARG A 26 20.58 -23.97 -29.19
C ARG A 26 20.10 -22.56 -28.84
N ASP A 27 20.15 -22.20 -27.57
CA ASP A 27 19.93 -20.81 -27.14
C ASP A 27 21.19 -19.93 -27.37
N GLU A 28 21.15 -18.68 -26.91
CA GLU A 28 22.27 -17.74 -27.04
C GLU A 28 23.48 -18.04 -26.13
N PHE A 29 23.36 -19.01 -25.22
CA PHE A 29 24.43 -19.50 -24.33
C PHE A 29 24.93 -20.89 -24.74
N ASN A 30 24.59 -21.34 -25.96
CA ASN A 30 24.89 -22.66 -26.51
C ASN A 30 24.33 -23.83 -25.67
N LYS A 31 23.19 -23.62 -25.00
CA LYS A 31 22.49 -24.69 -24.28
C LYS A 31 21.43 -25.34 -25.17
N PRO A 32 21.31 -26.67 -25.15
CA PRO A 32 20.28 -27.38 -25.92
C PRO A 32 18.89 -27.07 -25.38
N PHE A 33 17.90 -27.35 -26.20
CA PHE A 33 16.50 -27.49 -25.81
C PHE A 33 16.21 -28.98 -25.69
N GLU A 34 15.62 -29.42 -24.58
CA GLU A 34 15.45 -30.85 -24.28
C GLU A 34 13.98 -31.22 -24.11
N GLY A 35 13.58 -32.37 -24.67
CA GLY A 35 12.27 -32.97 -24.42
C GLY A 35 11.09 -32.33 -25.16
N ILE A 36 11.34 -31.30 -25.97
CA ILE A 36 10.30 -30.67 -26.80
C ILE A 36 10.02 -31.53 -28.02
N THR A 37 8.77 -31.95 -28.19
CA THR A 37 8.32 -32.70 -29.37
C THR A 37 8.04 -31.79 -30.55
N GLY A 38 8.13 -32.32 -31.76
CA GLY A 38 7.75 -31.63 -32.98
C GLY A 38 7.76 -32.57 -34.19
N SER A 39 7.71 -31.99 -35.37
CA SER A 39 7.84 -32.72 -36.61
C SER A 39 8.66 -31.98 -37.66
N ILE A 40 9.30 -32.77 -38.51
CA ILE A 40 9.93 -32.31 -39.74
C ILE A 40 9.06 -32.72 -40.90
N THR A 41 8.66 -31.77 -41.75
CA THR A 41 7.88 -32.00 -42.96
C THR A 41 8.74 -31.77 -44.20
N ASP A 42 8.81 -32.76 -45.09
CA ASP A 42 9.55 -32.67 -46.35
C ASP A 42 8.74 -31.99 -47.47
N SER A 43 9.37 -31.81 -48.64
CA SER A 43 8.74 -31.15 -49.80
C SER A 43 7.55 -31.91 -50.38
N ALA A 44 7.44 -33.23 -50.10
CA ALA A 44 6.32 -34.08 -50.48
C ALA A 44 5.26 -34.21 -49.37
N LYS A 45 5.38 -33.43 -48.28
CA LYS A 45 4.46 -33.41 -47.13
C LYS A 45 4.49 -34.69 -46.29
N HIS A 46 5.57 -35.47 -46.33
CA HIS A 46 5.78 -36.51 -45.33
C HIS A 46 6.25 -35.89 -44.03
N GLU A 47 5.68 -36.36 -42.93
CA GLU A 47 5.95 -35.85 -41.59
C GLU A 47 6.76 -36.88 -40.79
N PHE A 48 7.82 -36.40 -40.14
CA PHE A 48 8.74 -37.20 -39.35
C PHE A 48 8.75 -36.64 -37.92
N PRO A 49 8.34 -37.43 -36.91
CA PRO A 49 8.35 -36.97 -35.53
C PRO A 49 9.77 -36.78 -35.02
N VAL A 50 10.00 -35.72 -34.27
CA VAL A 50 11.30 -35.39 -33.68
C VAL A 50 11.14 -34.96 -32.22
N VAL A 51 12.21 -35.11 -31.45
CA VAL A 51 12.31 -34.61 -30.08
C VAL A 51 13.64 -33.88 -29.94
N LEU A 52 13.61 -32.67 -29.40
CA LEU A 52 14.82 -31.89 -29.19
C LEU A 52 15.66 -32.47 -28.06
N GLY A 53 16.99 -32.37 -28.21
CA GLY A 53 17.95 -32.77 -27.19
C GLY A 53 19.35 -32.24 -27.51
N GLU A 54 20.34 -32.73 -26.76
CA GLU A 54 21.76 -32.37 -26.96
C GLU A 54 22.30 -32.87 -28.31
N ALA A 55 21.85 -34.04 -28.76
CA ALA A 55 22.26 -34.65 -30.02
C ALA A 55 21.56 -34.00 -31.23
N PRO A 56 22.24 -33.92 -32.40
CA PRO A 56 21.62 -33.44 -33.63
C PRO A 56 20.44 -34.31 -34.08
N ILE A 57 19.41 -33.68 -34.62
CA ILE A 57 18.34 -34.36 -35.34
C ILE A 57 18.88 -34.72 -36.73
N LEU A 58 19.09 -36.01 -37.00
CA LEU A 58 19.58 -36.50 -38.29
C LEU A 58 18.53 -37.41 -38.95
N LEU A 59 17.93 -36.95 -40.05
CA LEU A 59 17.04 -37.73 -40.90
C LEU A 59 17.72 -38.05 -42.23
N LYS A 60 17.60 -39.28 -42.73
CA LYS A 60 18.28 -39.75 -43.96
C LYS A 60 17.34 -40.27 -45.06
N THR A 61 16.03 -40.11 -44.85
CA THR A 61 14.99 -40.71 -45.69
C THR A 61 14.02 -39.66 -46.24
N LEU A 62 14.53 -38.49 -46.63
CA LEU A 62 13.75 -37.35 -47.11
C LEU A 62 13.72 -37.30 -48.64
N VAL A 63 12.67 -36.68 -49.21
CA VAL A 63 12.65 -36.27 -50.62
C VAL A 63 13.43 -34.96 -50.81
N PRO A 64 14.00 -34.68 -52.00
CA PRO A 64 14.77 -33.46 -52.20
C PRO A 64 13.91 -32.21 -52.11
N GLY A 65 14.43 -31.15 -51.48
CA GLY A 65 13.82 -29.82 -51.49
C GLY A 65 13.71 -29.15 -50.12
N PRO A 66 12.77 -28.19 -49.98
CA PRO A 66 12.52 -27.50 -48.72
C PRO A 66 12.02 -28.43 -47.63
N VAL A 67 12.46 -28.12 -46.41
CA VAL A 67 12.09 -28.82 -45.18
C VAL A 67 11.52 -27.80 -44.20
N THR A 68 10.46 -28.16 -43.49
CA THR A 68 9.89 -27.34 -42.42
C THR A 68 10.03 -28.07 -41.10
N LEU A 69 10.56 -27.41 -40.08
CA LEU A 69 10.53 -27.87 -38.70
C LEU A 69 9.41 -27.14 -37.96
N THR A 70 8.50 -27.89 -37.33
CA THR A 70 7.41 -27.36 -36.51
C THR A 70 7.44 -28.04 -35.15
N LEU A 71 7.67 -27.26 -34.09
CA LEU A 71 7.68 -27.73 -32.70
C LEU A 71 6.28 -27.62 -32.09
N ASP A 72 6.01 -28.43 -31.07
CA ASP A 72 4.81 -28.34 -30.26
C ASP A 72 4.76 -26.97 -29.57
N ALA A 73 3.73 -26.18 -29.86
CA ALA A 73 3.67 -24.78 -29.45
C ALA A 73 3.71 -24.61 -27.93
N GLU A 74 3.01 -25.45 -27.17
CA GLU A 74 2.92 -25.30 -25.71
C GLU A 74 4.25 -25.63 -25.03
N GLN A 75 4.84 -26.78 -25.37
CA GLN A 75 6.15 -27.18 -24.85
C GLN A 75 7.23 -26.19 -25.26
N TRP A 76 7.19 -25.75 -26.53
CA TRP A 76 8.18 -24.85 -27.08
C TRP A 76 8.15 -23.46 -26.44
N LEU A 77 6.97 -22.85 -26.33
CA LEU A 77 6.83 -21.53 -25.73
C LEU A 77 7.22 -21.52 -24.26
N ARG A 78 6.82 -22.55 -23.50
CA ARG A 78 7.17 -22.67 -22.08
C ARG A 78 8.69 -22.77 -21.86
N GLU A 79 9.39 -23.53 -22.68
CA GLU A 79 10.84 -23.67 -22.57
C GLU A 79 11.59 -22.45 -23.12
N ALA A 80 11.21 -21.96 -24.31
CA ALA A 80 11.88 -20.84 -24.97
C ALA A 80 11.75 -19.53 -24.18
N GLN A 81 10.63 -19.33 -23.49
CA GLN A 81 10.40 -18.16 -22.62
C GLN A 81 10.86 -18.37 -21.18
N GLY A 82 11.46 -19.53 -20.87
CA GLY A 82 11.91 -19.86 -19.52
C GLY A 82 12.99 -18.91 -19.00
N LYS A 83 13.07 -18.74 -17.67
CA LYS A 83 13.99 -17.80 -16.98
C LYS A 83 15.47 -17.94 -17.38
N ARG A 84 15.89 -19.09 -17.90
CA ARG A 84 17.27 -19.38 -18.34
C ARG A 84 17.59 -18.93 -19.77
N ARG A 85 16.57 -18.69 -20.60
CA ARG A 85 16.71 -18.39 -22.04
C ARG A 85 16.77 -16.88 -22.28
N LYS A 86 17.76 -16.22 -21.68
CA LYS A 86 17.95 -14.76 -21.76
C LYS A 86 18.79 -14.38 -22.99
N PRO A 87 18.71 -13.12 -23.47
CA PRO A 87 19.62 -12.63 -24.51
C PRO A 87 21.07 -12.57 -23.99
N ASN A 88 22.02 -12.81 -24.88
CA ASN A 88 23.46 -12.71 -24.62
C ASN A 88 24.10 -11.70 -25.58
N ASN A 89 24.39 -10.50 -25.07
CA ASN A 89 24.97 -9.43 -25.87
C ASN A 89 26.50 -9.33 -25.75
N GLU A 90 27.11 -10.11 -24.88
CA GLU A 90 28.55 -10.02 -24.58
C GLU A 90 29.37 -10.96 -25.46
N ALA A 91 28.81 -12.12 -25.81
CA ALA A 91 29.46 -13.14 -26.63
C ALA A 91 28.44 -13.95 -27.44
N ASP A 92 28.93 -14.65 -28.47
CA ASP A 92 28.11 -15.57 -29.27
C ASP A 92 28.67 -17.01 -29.21
N PRO A 93 28.55 -17.68 -28.05
CA PRO A 93 29.11 -19.03 -27.86
C PRO A 93 28.48 -20.06 -28.82
N THR A 94 27.25 -19.83 -29.28
CA THR A 94 26.56 -20.71 -30.22
C THR A 94 27.11 -20.56 -31.63
N LEU A 95 27.42 -19.33 -32.06
CA LEU A 95 28.14 -19.12 -33.32
C LEU A 95 29.54 -19.75 -33.28
N ASP A 96 30.25 -19.61 -32.16
CA ASP A 96 31.58 -20.22 -32.01
C ASP A 96 31.53 -21.75 -32.01
N PHE A 97 30.50 -22.33 -31.39
CA PHE A 97 30.19 -23.76 -31.52
C PHE A 97 29.90 -24.14 -32.98
N ALA A 98 29.05 -23.37 -33.69
CA ALA A 98 28.70 -23.66 -35.07
C ALA A 98 29.91 -23.65 -36.03
N LYS A 99 30.89 -22.77 -35.81
CA LYS A 99 32.14 -22.72 -36.58
C LYS A 99 33.00 -23.97 -36.41
N GLN A 100 32.92 -24.63 -35.26
CA GLN A 100 33.71 -25.81 -34.92
C GLN A 100 32.98 -27.12 -35.20
N TYR A 101 31.65 -27.07 -35.30
CA TYR A 101 30.80 -28.22 -35.50
C TYR A 101 31.02 -28.85 -36.89
N GLN A 102 31.14 -30.17 -36.92
CA GLN A 102 31.21 -30.98 -38.14
C GLN A 102 29.99 -31.90 -38.19
N ASP A 103 29.29 -31.90 -39.31
CA ASP A 103 28.13 -32.75 -39.51
C ASP A 103 28.50 -34.23 -39.71
N HIS A 104 27.50 -35.11 -39.85
CA HIS A 104 27.73 -36.55 -40.04
C HIS A 104 28.54 -36.92 -41.31
N LEU A 105 28.81 -35.97 -42.22
CA LEU A 105 29.68 -36.15 -43.39
C LEU A 105 31.01 -35.38 -43.26
N GLY A 106 31.25 -34.69 -42.15
CA GLY A 106 32.45 -33.90 -41.90
C GLY A 106 32.43 -32.50 -42.52
N ASN A 107 31.28 -32.01 -43.00
CA ASN A 107 31.14 -30.65 -43.52
C ASN A 107 30.76 -29.66 -42.41
N SER A 108 30.99 -28.37 -42.66
CA SER A 108 30.55 -27.29 -41.77
C SER A 108 29.04 -27.05 -41.90
N ALA A 109 28.38 -26.85 -40.76
CA ALA A 109 26.96 -26.54 -40.72
C ALA A 109 26.65 -25.07 -41.05
N VAL A 110 25.46 -24.84 -41.60
CA VAL A 110 24.92 -23.49 -41.83
C VAL A 110 24.40 -22.94 -40.50
N PHE A 111 24.94 -21.80 -40.07
CA PHE A 111 24.47 -21.09 -38.88
C PHE A 111 23.33 -20.13 -39.24
N LEU A 112 22.24 -20.15 -38.47
CA LEU A 112 21.12 -19.23 -38.61
C LEU A 112 20.67 -18.72 -37.24
N ASN A 113 20.41 -17.42 -37.13
CA ASN A 113 19.64 -16.86 -36.03
C ASN A 113 18.15 -17.00 -36.36
N VAL A 114 17.39 -17.64 -35.49
CA VAL A 114 15.96 -17.85 -35.68
C VAL A 114 15.17 -17.30 -34.50
N THR A 115 13.90 -17.00 -34.72
CA THR A 115 12.97 -16.64 -33.66
C THR A 115 12.19 -17.86 -33.19
N THR A 116 11.60 -17.75 -32.00
CA THR A 116 10.64 -18.74 -31.49
C THR A 116 9.48 -18.96 -32.47
N GLY A 117 8.99 -17.91 -33.12
CA GLY A 117 7.92 -17.98 -34.12
C GLY A 117 8.33 -18.61 -35.46
N ASP A 118 9.62 -18.74 -35.75
CA ASP A 118 10.08 -19.46 -36.96
C ASP A 118 9.89 -20.97 -36.84
N LEU A 119 9.86 -21.49 -35.61
CA LEU A 119 9.91 -22.93 -35.32
C LEU A 119 8.58 -23.52 -34.82
N THR A 120 7.50 -22.75 -34.80
CA THR A 120 6.19 -23.22 -34.33
C THR A 120 5.06 -22.56 -35.10
N GLU A 121 3.89 -23.20 -35.09
CA GLU A 121 2.63 -22.57 -35.47
C GLU A 121 1.93 -22.07 -34.20
N LEU A 122 1.50 -20.81 -34.19
CA LEU A 122 0.83 -20.19 -33.05
C LEU A 122 -0.67 -20.10 -33.31
N THR A 123 -1.47 -20.29 -32.27
CA THR A 123 -2.91 -20.00 -32.36
C THR A 123 -3.15 -18.48 -32.36
N PRO A 124 -4.33 -17.99 -32.79
CA PRO A 124 -4.65 -16.56 -32.75
C PRO A 124 -4.54 -15.92 -31.35
N GLU A 125 -4.72 -16.72 -30.30
CA GLU A 125 -4.63 -16.31 -28.90
C GLU A 125 -3.16 -16.24 -28.42
N GLN A 126 -2.23 -16.89 -29.11
CA GLN A 126 -0.82 -16.93 -28.78
C GLN A 126 -0.06 -15.84 -29.56
N ALA A 127 0.17 -14.70 -28.91
CA ALA A 127 0.92 -13.60 -29.48
C ALA A 127 2.36 -13.55 -28.94
N LEU A 128 3.35 -13.55 -29.83
CA LEU A 128 4.74 -13.28 -29.49
C LEU A 128 5.06 -11.78 -29.56
N PRO A 129 5.97 -11.28 -28.69
CA PRO A 129 6.55 -9.95 -28.84
C PRO A 129 7.15 -9.78 -30.24
N ALA A 130 7.09 -8.55 -30.79
CA ALA A 130 7.40 -8.28 -32.18
C ALA A 130 8.74 -8.89 -32.65
N ARG A 131 9.82 -8.80 -31.86
CA ARG A 131 11.14 -9.32 -32.22
C ARG A 131 11.25 -10.85 -32.25
N HIS A 132 10.24 -11.57 -31.76
CA HIS A 132 10.18 -13.03 -31.67
C HIS A 132 9.18 -13.65 -32.64
N GLN A 133 8.49 -12.82 -33.42
CA GLN A 133 7.58 -13.29 -34.45
C GLN A 133 8.35 -13.93 -35.62
N LYS A 134 7.65 -14.75 -36.40
CA LYS A 134 8.20 -15.42 -37.58
C LYS A 134 8.81 -14.41 -38.56
N GLY A 135 10.01 -14.69 -39.06
CA GLY A 135 10.72 -13.88 -40.05
C GLY A 135 11.37 -12.61 -39.50
N GLN A 136 11.49 -12.46 -38.19
CA GLN A 136 12.11 -11.28 -37.54
C GLN A 136 13.60 -11.52 -37.17
N ALA A 137 14.20 -12.58 -37.71
CA ALA A 137 15.62 -12.91 -37.65
C ALA A 137 16.12 -13.31 -39.04
N ASP A 138 17.05 -14.25 -39.15
CA ASP A 138 17.50 -14.75 -40.45
C ASP A 138 16.39 -15.56 -41.14
N ALA A 139 16.40 -15.61 -42.46
CA ALA A 139 15.43 -16.40 -43.20
C ALA A 139 15.64 -17.91 -42.93
N CYS A 140 14.74 -18.52 -42.17
CA CYS A 140 14.77 -19.95 -41.82
C CYS A 140 14.36 -20.84 -43.00
N ASN A 141 15.26 -20.97 -43.99
CA ASN A 141 15.07 -21.78 -45.19
C ASN A 141 15.87 -23.08 -45.08
N LEU A 142 15.24 -24.12 -44.54
CA LEU A 142 15.87 -25.44 -44.40
C LEU A 142 15.71 -26.23 -45.71
N LEU A 143 16.80 -26.85 -46.16
CA LEU A 143 16.87 -27.64 -47.38
C LEU A 143 17.51 -28.99 -47.07
N THR A 144 17.11 -30.02 -47.82
CA THR A 144 17.80 -31.30 -47.79
C THR A 144 19.26 -31.20 -48.25
N ASP A 145 20.06 -32.18 -47.84
CA ASP A 145 21.50 -32.33 -48.06
C ASP A 145 22.36 -31.24 -47.40
N LYS A 146 21.87 -30.72 -46.26
CA LYS A 146 22.54 -29.70 -45.46
C LYS A 146 22.41 -29.96 -43.96
N SER A 147 23.37 -29.43 -43.22
CA SER A 147 23.39 -29.36 -41.77
C SER A 147 23.17 -27.93 -41.30
N TYR A 148 22.45 -27.76 -40.18
CA TYR A 148 22.08 -26.46 -39.63
C TYR A 148 22.34 -26.38 -38.12
N VAL A 149 22.90 -25.26 -37.67
CA VAL A 149 22.91 -24.86 -36.26
C VAL A 149 22.03 -23.62 -36.12
N LEU A 150 20.88 -23.78 -35.46
CA LEU A 150 19.88 -22.76 -35.26
C LEU A 150 20.07 -22.16 -33.86
N LYS A 151 20.46 -20.88 -33.80
CA LYS A 151 20.49 -20.12 -32.54
C LYS A 151 19.16 -19.41 -32.34
N VAL A 152 18.45 -19.77 -31.29
CA VAL A 152 17.15 -19.20 -30.96
C VAL A 152 17.33 -17.95 -30.11
N ARG A 153 16.71 -16.84 -30.54
CA ARG A 153 16.72 -15.56 -29.83
C ARG A 153 16.10 -15.69 -28.43
N GLY A 154 16.82 -15.25 -27.41
CA GLY A 154 16.39 -15.30 -26.01
C GLY A 154 15.38 -14.20 -25.65
N PHE A 155 14.52 -14.45 -24.67
CA PHE A 155 13.49 -13.50 -24.22
C PHE A 155 13.97 -12.65 -23.04
N ASN A 156 13.59 -11.38 -23.06
CA ASN A 156 13.82 -10.42 -21.99
C ASN A 156 12.50 -10.01 -21.34
N PHE A 157 11.88 -10.97 -20.63
CA PHE A 157 10.80 -10.66 -19.71
C PHE A 157 11.35 -10.13 -18.38
N ILE A 158 10.62 -9.18 -17.81
CA ILE A 158 10.97 -8.51 -16.56
C ILE A 158 9.85 -8.63 -15.52
N THR A 159 10.19 -8.38 -14.26
CA THR A 159 9.23 -8.24 -13.16
C THR A 159 8.78 -6.80 -13.01
N LEU A 160 7.47 -6.56 -12.96
CA LEU A 160 6.89 -5.28 -12.56
C LEU A 160 6.52 -5.36 -11.07
N ARG A 161 7.15 -4.52 -10.25
CA ARG A 161 6.89 -4.43 -8.80
C ARG A 161 6.23 -3.11 -8.47
N VAL A 162 5.04 -3.12 -7.90
CA VAL A 162 4.22 -1.93 -7.69
C VAL A 162 3.94 -1.71 -6.20
N GLY A 163 4.28 -0.52 -5.71
CA GLY A 163 3.85 -0.05 -4.39
C GLY A 163 2.44 0.52 -4.46
N MET A 164 1.50 -0.03 -3.67
CA MET A 164 0.11 0.41 -3.63
C MET A 164 -0.19 1.03 -2.27
N PHE A 165 -0.56 2.31 -2.22
CA PHE A 165 -0.66 3.07 -0.97
C PHE A 165 -2.07 3.62 -0.77
N PHE A 166 -2.79 3.13 0.24
CA PHE A 166 -4.18 3.50 0.52
C PHE A 166 -4.30 4.32 1.80
N ASP A 167 -4.57 5.61 1.69
CA ASP A 167 -4.53 6.52 2.84
C ASP A 167 -5.80 6.45 3.73
N GLY A 168 -5.67 7.02 4.94
CA GLY A 168 -6.74 7.11 5.93
C GLY A 168 -7.91 7.98 5.49
N THR A 169 -9.06 7.82 6.14
CA THR A 169 -10.32 8.49 5.72
C THR A 169 -10.21 10.00 5.75
N ALA A 170 -10.89 10.63 4.80
CA ALA A 170 -10.83 12.07 4.55
C ALA A 170 -9.43 12.55 4.13
N ASN A 171 -8.37 11.76 4.31
CA ASN A 171 -7.04 12.25 4.12
C ASN A 171 -6.68 12.40 2.64
N ASN A 172 -6.17 13.59 2.33
CA ASN A 172 -5.66 13.97 1.03
C ASN A 172 -4.40 14.80 1.29
N SER A 173 -3.27 14.35 0.74
CA SER A 173 -1.97 14.99 0.91
C SER A 173 -1.98 16.45 0.46
N TYR A 174 -2.75 16.78 -0.56
CA TYR A 174 -2.94 18.18 -0.96
C TYR A 174 -3.63 19.00 0.14
N SER A 175 -4.75 18.52 0.69
CA SER A 175 -5.47 19.22 1.75
C SER A 175 -4.61 19.42 2.99
N ALA A 176 -3.85 18.40 3.40
CA ALA A 176 -2.92 18.48 4.53
C ALA A 176 -1.82 19.54 4.29
N GLN A 177 -1.21 19.55 3.10
CA GLN A 177 -0.20 20.56 2.73
C GLN A 177 -0.80 21.98 2.63
N TRP A 178 -2.01 22.10 2.08
CA TRP A 178 -2.75 23.35 2.05
C TRP A 178 -3.04 23.86 3.46
N GLY A 179 -3.51 22.98 4.34
CA GLY A 179 -3.82 23.27 5.74
C GLY A 179 -2.60 23.75 6.51
N LYS A 180 -1.47 23.05 6.37
CA LYS A 180 -0.16 23.50 6.87
C LYS A 180 0.17 24.92 6.39
N THR A 181 0.03 25.18 5.09
CA THR A 181 0.31 26.50 4.50
C THR A 181 -0.59 27.59 5.12
N GLN A 182 -1.87 27.29 5.35
CA GLN A 182 -2.79 28.22 6.01
C GLN A 182 -2.41 28.47 7.47
N LEU A 183 -1.99 27.42 8.19
CA LEU A 183 -1.49 27.55 9.55
C LEU A 183 -0.22 28.41 9.60
N GLU A 184 0.72 28.23 8.68
CA GLU A 184 1.94 29.05 8.58
C GLU A 184 1.61 30.53 8.34
N HIS A 185 0.65 30.83 7.46
CA HIS A 185 0.18 32.21 7.24
C HIS A 185 -0.51 32.81 8.47
N TYR A 186 -1.14 31.98 9.31
CA TYR A 186 -1.84 32.44 10.50
C TYR A 186 -0.94 32.67 11.72
N TYR A 187 0.32 32.22 11.66
CA TYR A 187 1.27 32.27 12.77
C TYR A 187 1.31 33.63 13.50
N GLN A 188 1.47 34.74 12.77
CA GLN A 188 1.58 36.07 13.40
C GLN A 188 0.29 36.48 14.13
N THR A 189 -0.86 36.20 13.52
CA THR A 189 -2.17 36.47 14.12
C THR A 189 -2.37 35.66 15.39
N TRP A 190 -2.06 34.37 15.35
CA TRP A 190 -2.12 33.51 16.53
C TRP A 190 -1.12 33.95 17.61
N LYS A 191 0.13 34.26 17.24
CA LYS A 191 1.19 34.62 18.17
C LYS A 191 0.86 35.88 18.97
N MET A 192 0.24 36.87 18.35
CA MET A 192 -0.25 38.07 19.05
C MET A 192 -1.28 37.71 20.12
N LYS A 193 -2.29 36.90 19.78
CA LYS A 193 -3.32 36.45 20.75
C LYS A 193 -2.69 35.67 21.90
N TYR A 194 -1.85 34.70 21.57
CA TYR A 194 -1.14 33.87 22.53
C TYR A 194 -0.30 34.70 23.51
N ASN A 195 0.47 35.66 23.02
CA ASN A 195 1.30 36.53 23.86
C ASN A 195 0.45 37.43 24.78
N VAL A 196 -0.64 38.01 24.26
CA VAL A 196 -1.56 38.83 25.08
C VAL A 196 -2.15 38.02 26.21
N ASP A 197 -2.59 36.80 25.93
CA ASP A 197 -3.17 35.91 26.93
C ASP A 197 -2.13 35.49 27.98
N CYS A 198 -0.93 35.12 27.52
CA CYS A 198 0.20 34.81 28.39
C CYS A 198 0.56 35.99 29.31
N ASP A 199 0.53 37.22 28.81
CA ASP A 199 0.79 38.43 29.58
C ASP A 199 -0.26 38.66 30.67
N ILE A 200 -1.54 38.46 30.35
CA ILE A 200 -2.65 38.58 31.29
C ILE A 200 -2.52 37.53 32.39
N ILE A 201 -2.30 36.27 32.01
CA ILE A 201 -2.18 35.15 32.95
C ILE A 201 -0.94 35.32 33.83
N SER A 202 0.20 35.71 33.26
CA SER A 202 1.44 35.97 34.00
C SER A 202 1.24 37.06 35.06
N ARG A 203 0.60 38.17 34.71
CA ARG A 203 0.28 39.25 35.68
C ARG A 203 -0.68 38.81 36.78
N LYS A 204 -1.66 37.97 36.46
CA LYS A 204 -2.66 37.47 37.43
C LYS A 204 -2.11 36.42 38.38
N THR A 205 -1.21 35.56 37.89
CA THR A 205 -0.76 34.35 38.63
C THR A 205 0.68 34.44 39.13
N GLY A 206 1.47 35.40 38.65
CA GLY A 206 2.91 35.50 38.92
C GLY A 206 3.77 34.48 38.16
N ARG A 207 3.18 33.63 37.31
CA ARG A 207 3.91 32.65 36.50
C ARG A 207 4.75 33.32 35.41
N LEU A 208 5.84 32.68 35.02
CA LEU A 208 6.62 33.09 33.85
C LEU A 208 5.81 32.82 32.58
N LYS A 209 5.87 33.73 31.59
CA LYS A 209 5.11 33.61 30.33
C LYS A 209 5.36 32.31 29.58
N ASN A 210 6.58 31.79 29.62
CA ASN A 210 6.97 30.55 28.94
C ASN A 210 6.53 29.28 29.69
N ASP A 211 6.03 29.42 30.92
CA ASP A 211 5.65 28.32 31.82
C ASP A 211 4.15 28.33 32.15
N ILE A 212 3.35 28.87 31.23
CA ILE A 212 1.89 28.88 31.35
C ILE A 212 1.33 27.54 30.87
N PRO A 213 0.64 26.77 31.74
CA PRO A 213 0.00 25.52 31.36
C PRO A 213 -1.07 25.75 30.29
N ALA A 214 -1.27 24.76 29.41
CA ALA A 214 -2.30 24.85 28.37
C ALA A 214 -3.70 25.03 28.98
N THR A 215 -3.98 24.42 30.13
CA THR A 215 -5.25 24.56 30.89
C THR A 215 -5.56 25.96 31.39
N HIS A 216 -4.59 26.88 31.38
CA HIS A 216 -4.81 28.28 31.74
C HIS A 216 -5.05 29.19 30.53
N LEU A 217 -4.79 28.70 29.32
CA LEU A 217 -4.97 29.47 28.09
C LEU A 217 -6.46 29.62 27.79
N SER A 218 -6.82 30.79 27.28
CA SER A 218 -8.15 31.04 26.74
C SER A 218 -8.42 30.19 25.50
N SER A 219 -9.71 29.93 25.23
CA SER A 219 -10.17 29.19 24.05
C SER A 219 -9.62 29.75 22.74
N GLU A 220 -9.44 31.07 22.63
CA GLU A 220 -8.94 31.73 21.42
C GLU A 220 -7.51 31.31 21.03
N CYS A 221 -6.72 30.80 21.99
CA CYS A 221 -5.37 30.27 21.72
C CYS A 221 -5.40 28.93 20.96
N PHE A 222 -6.55 28.26 20.91
CA PHE A 222 -6.74 26.97 20.25
C PHE A 222 -7.45 27.11 18.89
N ASP A 223 -7.91 28.32 18.55
CA ASP A 223 -8.68 28.55 17.33
C ASP A 223 -7.80 28.51 16.08
N TYR A 224 -8.13 27.57 15.19
CA TYR A 224 -7.63 27.52 13.83
C TYR A 224 -8.12 28.73 13.01
N PRO A 225 -7.51 29.02 11.85
CA PRO A 225 -7.98 30.06 10.96
C PRO A 225 -9.45 29.85 10.59
N LYS A 226 -10.28 30.90 10.66
CA LYS A 226 -11.69 30.87 10.20
C LYS A 226 -11.77 30.87 8.67
N LYS A 227 -11.22 29.84 8.04
CA LYS A 227 -11.32 29.57 6.61
C LYS A 227 -12.16 28.32 6.39
N ASP A 228 -12.90 28.31 5.29
CA ASP A 228 -13.61 27.12 4.83
C ASP A 228 -12.61 25.96 4.68
N ASN A 229 -13.03 24.72 4.98
CA ASN A 229 -12.30 23.46 4.81
C ASN A 229 -11.44 22.95 5.98
N PHE A 230 -11.22 23.70 7.07
CA PHE A 230 -10.60 23.11 8.28
C PHE A 230 -11.59 22.23 9.04
N PHE A 231 -12.83 22.67 9.18
CA PHE A 231 -13.87 21.93 9.89
C PHE A 231 -15.07 21.73 9.00
N ILE A 232 -15.60 20.51 9.02
CA ILE A 232 -16.81 20.12 8.30
C ILE A 232 -17.97 20.21 9.28
N SER A 233 -19.04 20.88 8.89
CA SER A 233 -20.29 20.93 9.67
C SER A 233 -21.15 19.72 9.37
N LEU A 234 -21.63 19.04 10.41
CA LEU A 234 -22.42 17.82 10.31
C LEU A 234 -23.92 18.11 10.39
N PHE A 235 -24.44 18.23 11.61
CA PHE A 235 -25.84 18.49 11.92
C PHE A 235 -25.92 19.36 13.18
N LYS A 236 -27.11 19.88 13.47
CA LYS A 236 -27.36 20.52 14.76
C LYS A 236 -27.69 19.45 15.80
N ASN A 237 -26.98 19.44 16.92
CA ASN A 237 -27.34 18.60 18.04
C ASN A 237 -28.67 19.06 18.69
N ASP A 238 -29.15 18.31 19.68
CA ASP A 238 -30.39 18.60 20.43
C ASP A 238 -30.38 19.97 21.13
N GLU A 239 -29.21 20.61 21.24
CA GLU A 239 -29.01 21.92 21.87
C GLU A 239 -28.94 23.07 20.82
N GLY A 240 -29.08 22.75 19.53
CA GLY A 240 -29.03 23.70 18.43
C GLY A 240 -27.62 24.13 18.02
N GLU A 241 -26.57 23.57 18.63
CA GLU A 241 -25.18 23.76 18.25
C GLU A 241 -24.86 22.91 17.01
N VAL A 242 -24.14 23.48 16.05
CA VAL A 242 -23.66 22.72 14.89
C VAL A 242 -22.51 21.83 15.34
N GLU A 243 -22.66 20.52 15.25
CA GLU A 243 -21.54 19.59 15.41
C GLU A 243 -20.60 19.75 14.22
N THR A 244 -19.32 19.93 14.51
CA THR A 244 -18.27 19.99 13.52
C THR A 244 -17.25 18.90 13.77
N VAL A 245 -16.60 18.46 12.70
CA VAL A 245 -15.48 17.51 12.76
C VAL A 245 -14.30 18.08 11.99
N ALA A 246 -13.11 17.67 12.41
CA ALA A 246 -11.86 18.08 11.79
C ALA A 246 -11.77 17.45 10.38
N GLY A 247 -11.64 18.29 9.36
CA GLY A 247 -11.42 17.86 7.98
C GLY A 247 -9.94 17.60 7.71
N SER A 248 -9.59 17.09 6.53
CA SER A 248 -8.19 16.70 6.24
C SER A 248 -7.18 17.84 6.25
N ALA A 249 -7.64 19.08 6.02
CA ALA A 249 -6.80 20.27 6.17
C ALA A 249 -6.31 20.50 7.61
N THR A 250 -6.92 19.87 8.61
CA THR A 250 -6.41 19.91 9.99
C THR A 250 -5.29 18.91 10.25
N ASN A 251 -5.02 17.98 9.33
CA ASN A 251 -4.04 16.92 9.54
C ASN A 251 -2.64 17.28 8.99
N GLU A 252 -1.61 16.65 9.53
CA GLU A 252 -0.32 16.44 8.86
C GLU A 252 -0.43 15.27 7.86
N LEU A 253 0.62 15.04 7.06
CA LEU A 253 0.76 13.83 6.24
C LEU A 253 0.73 12.56 7.10
N THR A 254 0.08 11.51 6.59
CA THR A 254 0.09 10.18 7.22
C THR A 254 1.40 9.44 6.96
N ASN A 255 1.59 8.34 7.67
CA ASN A 255 2.68 7.41 7.42
C ASN A 255 2.55 6.71 6.06
N VAL A 256 1.33 6.58 5.50
CA VAL A 256 1.13 6.02 4.14
C VAL A 256 1.70 6.96 3.09
N GLN A 257 1.38 8.26 3.15
CA GLN A 257 2.00 9.25 2.24
C GLN A 257 3.52 9.30 2.42
N LYS A 258 4.00 9.31 3.67
CA LYS A 258 5.45 9.32 3.95
C LYS A 258 6.16 8.08 3.40
N LEU A 259 5.53 6.90 3.41
CA LEU A 259 6.09 5.70 2.80
C LEU A 259 6.04 5.76 1.27
N PHE A 260 4.97 6.29 0.68
CA PHE A 260 4.87 6.52 -0.76
C PHE A 260 5.99 7.45 -1.27
N ASP A 261 6.21 8.57 -0.58
CA ASP A 261 7.31 9.51 -0.87
C ASP A 261 8.70 8.86 -0.78
N ARG A 262 8.83 7.73 -0.07
CA ARG A 262 10.08 6.99 0.10
C ARG A 262 10.22 5.75 -0.77
N TYR A 263 9.18 5.38 -1.49
CA TYR A 263 9.21 4.23 -2.37
C TYR A 263 10.05 4.54 -3.61
N ILE A 264 11.05 3.70 -3.89
CA ILE A 264 12.02 3.95 -4.95
C ILE A 264 11.38 3.60 -6.29
N LEU A 265 11.16 4.61 -7.14
CA LEU A 265 10.67 4.43 -8.51
C LEU A 265 11.81 4.12 -9.48
N SER A 266 11.52 3.37 -10.54
CA SER A 266 12.48 3.07 -11.59
C SER A 266 12.47 4.14 -12.68
N ASP A 267 13.61 4.81 -12.86
CA ASP A 267 13.89 5.54 -14.09
C ASP A 267 14.19 4.58 -15.24
N ASP A 268 14.90 3.48 -14.94
CA ASP A 268 15.22 2.38 -15.85
C ASP A 268 15.07 1.02 -15.13
N ILE A 269 15.23 -0.06 -15.87
CA ILE A 269 15.18 -1.45 -15.38
C ILE A 269 16.40 -1.70 -14.50
N ARG A 270 16.15 -2.09 -13.25
CA ARG A 270 17.22 -2.38 -12.28
C ARG A 270 17.84 -3.75 -12.50
N GLU A 271 18.96 -3.99 -11.81
CA GLU A 271 19.57 -5.31 -11.74
C GLU A 271 18.54 -6.40 -11.40
N GLY A 272 18.66 -7.54 -12.08
CA GLY A 272 17.71 -8.65 -11.95
C GLY A 272 16.46 -8.52 -12.83
N GLY A 273 16.33 -7.45 -13.63
CA GLY A 273 15.18 -7.28 -14.51
C GLY A 273 13.92 -6.88 -13.75
N ILE A 274 14.06 -5.99 -12.76
CA ILE A 274 12.93 -5.48 -11.97
C ILE A 274 12.70 -4.03 -12.35
N TYR A 275 11.45 -3.70 -12.65
CA TYR A 275 10.98 -2.33 -12.82
C TYR A 275 10.00 -2.00 -11.69
N THR A 276 10.30 -0.94 -10.92
CA THR A 276 9.48 -0.51 -9.78
C THR A 276 8.64 0.71 -10.11
N ASP A 277 7.35 0.66 -9.79
CA ASP A 277 6.40 1.77 -9.89
C ASP A 277 5.57 1.91 -8.60
N ALA A 278 4.77 2.97 -8.47
CA ALA A 278 3.87 3.13 -7.34
C ALA A 278 2.58 3.87 -7.70
N VAL A 279 1.52 3.57 -6.95
CA VAL A 279 0.22 4.22 -7.04
C VAL A 279 -0.22 4.65 -5.65
N TYR A 280 -0.59 5.92 -5.53
CA TYR A 280 -1.13 6.51 -4.31
C TYR A 280 -2.63 6.73 -4.44
N ILE A 281 -3.39 6.27 -3.45
CA ILE A 281 -4.84 6.36 -3.38
C ILE A 281 -5.22 7.17 -2.15
N THR A 282 -5.88 8.30 -2.38
CA THR A 282 -6.39 9.18 -1.32
C THR A 282 -7.44 8.47 -0.47
N GLY A 283 -7.65 9.00 0.74
CA GLY A 283 -8.54 8.46 1.74
C GLY A 283 -9.95 8.16 1.27
N ILE A 284 -10.58 7.14 1.85
CA ILE A 284 -12.02 6.90 1.72
C ILE A 284 -12.79 8.20 2.04
N GLY A 285 -13.80 8.52 1.24
CA GLY A 285 -14.58 9.75 1.40
C GLY A 285 -13.95 11.01 0.79
N THR A 286 -12.85 10.88 0.05
CA THR A 286 -12.28 11.97 -0.78
C THR A 286 -12.35 11.61 -2.25
N GLY A 287 -12.36 12.63 -3.11
CA GLY A 287 -12.10 12.46 -4.54
C GLY A 287 -10.76 11.78 -4.82
N ASN A 288 -10.66 11.09 -5.95
CA ASN A 288 -9.43 10.43 -6.40
C ASN A 288 -8.49 11.37 -7.16
N ASP A 289 -8.91 12.61 -7.39
CA ASP A 289 -8.08 13.60 -8.07
C ASP A 289 -7.01 14.12 -7.09
N THR A 290 -5.74 13.89 -7.44
CA THR A 290 -4.60 14.46 -6.74
C THR A 290 -4.26 15.87 -7.23
N ASN A 291 -4.96 16.37 -8.26
CA ASN A 291 -4.73 17.69 -8.84
C ASN A 291 -5.25 18.79 -7.89
N ILE A 292 -4.32 19.39 -7.15
CA ILE A 292 -4.31 20.79 -6.68
C ILE A 292 -5.67 21.38 -6.23
N ALA A 293 -6.47 20.62 -5.48
CA ALA A 293 -7.70 21.12 -4.85
C ALA A 293 -7.96 20.40 -3.52
N PRO A 294 -8.47 21.10 -2.49
CA PRO A 294 -8.92 20.45 -1.27
C PRO A 294 -9.96 19.39 -1.63
N ALA A 295 -9.89 18.23 -0.97
CA ALA A 295 -10.87 17.18 -1.20
C ALA A 295 -12.28 17.67 -0.88
N ASP A 296 -13.25 17.29 -1.70
CA ASP A 296 -14.66 17.41 -1.32
C ASP A 296 -14.96 16.33 -0.28
N GLU A 297 -15.15 16.76 0.96
CA GLU A 297 -15.42 15.91 2.12
C GLU A 297 -16.90 15.99 2.55
N SER A 298 -17.76 16.65 1.75
CA SER A 298 -19.19 16.79 2.04
C SER A 298 -19.94 15.45 1.99
N GLU A 299 -19.48 14.51 1.16
CA GLU A 299 -20.03 13.17 1.00
C GLU A 299 -19.63 12.20 2.14
N ILE A 300 -18.65 12.55 2.99
CA ILE A 300 -18.23 11.73 4.15
C ILE A 300 -19.35 11.63 5.20
N PHE A 301 -20.20 12.65 5.26
CA PHE A 301 -21.29 12.76 6.24
C PHE A 301 -22.67 12.87 5.58
N GLY A 302 -22.72 12.70 4.25
CA GLY A 302 -23.92 12.62 3.40
C GLY A 302 -24.45 11.19 3.25
N GLN A 303 -25.30 10.93 2.24
CA GLN A 303 -25.99 9.65 2.04
C GLN A 303 -25.00 8.51 1.69
N GLY A 304 -24.50 7.81 2.70
CA GLY A 304 -23.79 6.53 2.59
C GLY A 304 -22.27 6.60 2.77
N ALA A 305 -21.78 6.95 3.97
CA ALA A 305 -20.33 6.93 4.21
C ALA A 305 -19.76 5.50 4.12
N GLY A 306 -18.99 5.26 3.07
CA GLY A 306 -18.41 3.95 2.75
C GLY A 306 -19.18 3.13 1.71
N ILE A 307 -20.30 3.63 1.18
CA ILE A 307 -21.09 3.02 0.10
C ILE A 307 -21.05 3.95 -1.13
N GLY A 308 -20.93 3.41 -2.33
CA GLY A 308 -20.94 4.19 -3.59
C GLY A 308 -19.55 4.63 -4.08
N GLN A 309 -19.48 5.75 -4.81
CA GLN A 309 -18.31 6.13 -5.63
C GLN A 309 -17.02 6.41 -4.83
N TYR A 310 -17.11 6.65 -3.52
CA TYR A 310 -15.95 6.95 -2.66
C TYR A 310 -15.73 5.93 -1.53
N GLY A 311 -16.42 4.77 -1.61
CA GLY A 311 -16.26 3.64 -0.69
C GLY A 311 -15.00 2.82 -0.94
N VAL A 312 -14.78 1.80 -0.10
CA VAL A 312 -13.59 0.94 -0.17
C VAL A 312 -13.46 0.23 -1.53
N THR A 313 -14.53 -0.39 -2.02
CA THR A 313 -14.56 -1.10 -3.31
C THR A 313 -14.27 -0.15 -4.48
N ALA A 314 -14.88 1.04 -4.50
CA ALA A 314 -14.66 2.03 -5.55
C ALA A 314 -13.21 2.57 -5.56
N LYS A 315 -12.59 2.75 -4.39
CA LYS A 315 -11.17 3.12 -4.27
C LYS A 315 -10.25 2.03 -4.79
N VAL A 316 -10.60 0.76 -4.56
CA VAL A 316 -9.88 -0.38 -5.13
C VAL A 316 -10.02 -0.41 -6.65
N SER A 317 -11.22 -0.29 -7.23
CA SER A 317 -11.38 -0.21 -8.69
C SER A 317 -10.63 0.98 -9.29
N SER A 318 -10.67 2.14 -8.63
CA SER A 318 -9.90 3.33 -9.06
C SER A 318 -8.38 3.08 -9.04
N SER A 319 -7.90 2.30 -8.08
CA SER A 319 -6.48 1.93 -8.01
C SER A 319 -6.06 1.00 -9.17
N ILE A 320 -6.95 0.10 -9.59
CA ILE A 320 -6.75 -0.77 -10.75
C ILE A 320 -6.76 0.07 -12.04
N ASP A 321 -7.67 1.03 -12.16
CA ASP A 321 -7.73 1.95 -13.29
C ASP A 321 -6.47 2.81 -13.41
N GLN A 322 -5.96 3.36 -12.31
CA GLN A 322 -4.71 4.14 -12.30
C GLN A 322 -3.51 3.29 -12.69
N LEU A 323 -3.38 2.08 -12.12
CA LEU A 323 -2.29 1.17 -12.45
C LEU A 323 -2.33 0.76 -13.94
N THR A 324 -3.49 0.37 -14.44
CA THR A 324 -3.65 -0.06 -15.83
C THR A 324 -3.51 1.10 -16.82
N GLY A 325 -3.92 2.31 -16.43
CA GLY A 325 -3.74 3.54 -17.22
C GLY A 325 -2.27 3.92 -17.44
N ASN A 326 -1.37 3.52 -16.53
CA ASN A 326 0.07 3.81 -16.62
C ASN A 326 0.83 2.87 -17.57
N LEU A 327 0.19 1.82 -18.10
CA LEU A 327 0.88 0.83 -18.95
C LEU A 327 1.38 1.39 -20.29
N ASP A 328 0.75 2.42 -20.86
CA ASP A 328 1.25 3.07 -22.07
C ASP A 328 2.58 3.79 -21.81
N ALA A 329 2.70 4.47 -20.66
CA ALA A 329 3.94 5.10 -20.23
C ALA A 329 5.03 4.06 -19.92
N LEU A 330 4.65 2.93 -19.31
CA LEU A 330 5.54 1.80 -19.07
C LEU A 330 6.09 1.22 -20.38
N LYS A 331 5.22 1.04 -21.39
CA LYS A 331 5.64 0.53 -22.71
C LYS A 331 6.66 1.44 -23.38
N ALA A 332 6.52 2.75 -23.25
CA ALA A 332 7.49 3.70 -23.79
C ALA A 332 8.88 3.51 -23.15
N LYS A 333 8.94 3.30 -21.82
CA LYS A 333 10.19 3.01 -21.11
C LYS A 333 10.83 1.68 -21.55
N PHE A 334 10.01 0.65 -21.79
CA PHE A 334 10.48 -0.65 -22.30
C PHE A 334 11.13 -0.56 -23.68
N ALA A 335 10.65 0.35 -24.54
CA ALA A 335 11.23 0.56 -25.86
C ALA A 335 12.58 1.30 -25.81
N SER A 336 12.80 2.14 -24.80
CA SER A 336 14.06 2.88 -24.62
C SER A 336 15.13 2.12 -23.85
N ALA A 337 14.79 0.99 -23.21
CA ALA A 337 15.73 0.21 -22.41
C ALA A 337 16.86 -0.37 -23.27
N GLN A 338 18.10 -0.06 -22.89
CA GLN A 338 19.33 -0.55 -23.51
C GLN A 338 20.13 -1.37 -22.50
N PRO A 339 20.85 -2.45 -22.91
CA PRO A 339 21.10 -2.88 -24.29
C PRO A 339 20.02 -3.81 -24.89
N ASN A 340 18.99 -4.19 -24.11
CA ASN A 340 17.96 -5.14 -24.54
C ASN A 340 16.57 -4.53 -24.47
N THR A 341 15.85 -4.57 -25.59
CA THR A 341 14.41 -4.32 -25.62
C THR A 341 13.69 -5.28 -24.68
N VAL A 342 12.80 -4.75 -23.84
CA VAL A 342 11.93 -5.57 -22.98
C VAL A 342 10.83 -6.19 -23.82
N ASP A 343 10.66 -7.49 -23.69
CA ASP A 343 9.62 -8.24 -24.41
C ASP A 343 8.27 -8.18 -23.73
N GLY A 344 8.25 -8.02 -22.40
CA GLY A 344 7.02 -8.05 -21.63
C GLY A 344 7.27 -8.33 -20.16
N LEU A 345 6.23 -8.85 -19.49
CA LEU A 345 6.25 -9.18 -18.07
C LEU A 345 6.17 -10.69 -17.83
N ASP A 346 7.03 -11.23 -16.94
CA ASP A 346 6.92 -12.60 -16.43
C ASP A 346 6.39 -12.68 -14.99
N LYS A 347 6.46 -11.57 -14.25
CA LYS A 347 6.00 -11.51 -12.86
C LYS A 347 5.48 -10.12 -12.47
N LEU A 348 4.45 -10.12 -11.63
CA LEU A 348 3.88 -8.97 -10.92
C LEU A 348 4.09 -9.16 -9.43
N GLN A 349 4.61 -8.12 -8.78
CA GLN A 349 4.81 -8.07 -7.33
C GLN A 349 4.15 -6.83 -6.76
N PHE A 350 3.45 -6.98 -5.64
CA PHE A 350 2.82 -5.84 -4.95
C PHE A 350 3.34 -5.67 -3.54
N ASP A 351 3.68 -4.42 -3.19
CA ASP A 351 3.88 -3.98 -1.82
C ASP A 351 2.71 -3.06 -1.46
N VAL A 352 1.81 -3.51 -0.59
CA VAL A 352 0.54 -2.83 -0.33
C VAL A 352 0.56 -2.23 1.08
N PHE A 353 0.35 -0.93 1.18
CA PHE A 353 0.28 -0.20 2.43
C PHE A 353 -1.09 0.43 2.61
N GLY A 354 -1.57 0.49 3.85
CA GLY A 354 -2.77 1.27 4.12
C GLY A 354 -2.98 1.63 5.58
N PHE A 355 -3.73 2.70 5.82
CA PHE A 355 -4.08 3.20 7.16
C PHE A 355 -5.59 3.27 7.37
N SER A 356 -6.09 2.82 8.52
CA SER A 356 -7.50 2.93 8.90
C SER A 356 -8.42 2.22 7.90
N ARG A 357 -9.41 2.91 7.34
CA ARG A 357 -10.21 2.41 6.20
C ARG A 357 -9.38 2.21 4.92
N GLY A 358 -8.27 2.92 4.75
CA GLY A 358 -7.27 2.64 3.73
C GLY A 358 -6.58 1.29 3.93
N ALA A 359 -6.37 0.85 5.17
CA ALA A 359 -5.88 -0.51 5.46
C ALA A 359 -6.93 -1.57 5.10
N ALA A 360 -8.23 -1.28 5.30
CA ALA A 360 -9.30 -2.14 4.82
C ALA A 360 -9.32 -2.22 3.28
N ALA A 361 -9.11 -1.09 2.59
CA ALA A 361 -8.97 -1.05 1.13
C ALA A 361 -7.72 -1.79 0.63
N ALA A 362 -6.58 -1.67 1.32
CA ALA A 362 -5.38 -2.45 1.04
C ALA A 362 -5.63 -3.95 1.13
N ARG A 363 -6.31 -4.41 2.20
CA ARG A 363 -6.67 -5.82 2.37
C ARG A 363 -7.67 -6.30 1.31
N HIS A 364 -8.61 -5.44 0.92
CA HIS A 364 -9.56 -5.74 -0.14
C HIS A 364 -8.88 -5.81 -1.52
N PHE A 365 -8.00 -4.86 -1.84
CA PHE A 365 -7.19 -4.86 -3.05
C PHE A 365 -6.36 -6.13 -3.17
N ILE A 366 -5.71 -6.56 -2.09
CA ILE A 366 -4.98 -7.83 -2.05
C ILE A 366 -5.90 -8.99 -2.46
N ASN A 367 -7.10 -9.08 -1.88
CA ASN A 367 -8.05 -10.14 -2.27
C ASN A 367 -8.44 -10.06 -3.75
N VAL A 368 -8.70 -8.86 -4.29
CA VAL A 368 -9.06 -8.65 -5.71
C VAL A 368 -7.92 -9.05 -6.65
N VAL A 369 -6.66 -8.76 -6.28
CA VAL A 369 -5.47 -9.20 -7.05
C VAL A 369 -5.33 -10.72 -7.04
N LEU A 370 -5.72 -11.37 -5.93
CA LEU A 370 -5.56 -12.80 -5.73
C LEU A 370 -6.77 -13.65 -6.20
N ASP A 371 -7.79 -13.07 -6.83
CA ASP A 371 -8.98 -13.79 -7.34
C ASP A 371 -8.69 -14.72 -8.54
N GLY A 372 -7.45 -14.74 -9.04
CA GLY A 372 -7.03 -15.58 -10.15
C GLY A 372 -7.43 -14.99 -11.50
N GLU A 373 -7.29 -15.79 -12.56
CA GLU A 373 -7.40 -15.33 -13.95
C GLU A 373 -8.76 -14.70 -14.31
N GLN A 374 -9.84 -15.18 -13.69
CA GLN A 374 -11.20 -14.65 -13.91
C GLN A 374 -11.54 -13.48 -12.99
N GLY A 375 -10.64 -13.08 -12.09
CA GLY A 375 -10.81 -11.95 -11.19
C GLY A 375 -10.77 -10.60 -11.90
N GLU A 376 -11.36 -9.58 -11.27
CA GLU A 376 -11.45 -8.21 -11.81
C GLU A 376 -10.08 -7.68 -12.21
N PHE A 377 -9.07 -7.82 -11.32
CA PHE A 377 -7.73 -7.32 -11.58
C PHE A 377 -7.06 -8.01 -12.78
N ALA A 378 -7.06 -9.34 -12.82
CA ALA A 378 -6.39 -10.10 -13.88
C ALA A 378 -6.98 -9.77 -15.26
N GLN A 379 -8.31 -9.66 -15.36
CA GLN A 379 -9.01 -9.29 -16.59
C GLN A 379 -8.68 -7.86 -17.02
N ALA A 380 -8.75 -6.89 -16.11
CA ALA A 380 -8.44 -5.49 -16.40
C ALA A 380 -6.99 -5.32 -16.83
N PHE A 381 -6.04 -5.90 -16.09
CA PHE A 381 -4.62 -5.82 -16.37
C PHE A 381 -4.23 -6.48 -17.68
N SER A 382 -4.74 -7.69 -17.95
CA SER A 382 -4.46 -8.42 -19.20
C SER A 382 -4.98 -7.67 -20.42
N LYS A 383 -6.19 -7.12 -20.33
CA LYS A 383 -6.79 -6.30 -21.40
C LYS A 383 -5.99 -5.02 -21.64
N ALA A 384 -5.54 -4.36 -20.57
CA ALA A 384 -4.73 -3.16 -20.68
C ALA A 384 -3.34 -3.47 -21.28
N CYS A 385 -2.69 -4.57 -20.87
CA CYS A 385 -1.45 -5.06 -21.49
C CYS A 385 -1.62 -5.31 -23.00
N GLN A 386 -2.70 -5.98 -23.41
CA GLN A 386 -2.98 -6.23 -24.82
C GLN A 386 -3.14 -4.91 -25.60
N LYS A 387 -3.88 -3.95 -25.05
CA LYS A 387 -4.09 -2.62 -25.64
C LYS A 387 -2.78 -1.85 -25.79
N SER A 388 -1.93 -1.87 -24.76
CA SER A 388 -0.63 -1.17 -24.72
C SER A 388 0.49 -1.92 -25.44
N GLY A 389 0.24 -3.15 -25.94
CA GLY A 389 1.25 -3.98 -26.60
C GLY A 389 2.35 -4.50 -25.66
N ILE A 390 2.01 -4.75 -24.40
CA ILE A 390 2.87 -5.43 -23.42
C ILE A 390 2.48 -6.91 -23.40
N SER A 391 3.41 -7.80 -23.72
CA SER A 391 3.17 -9.24 -23.65
C SER A 391 3.31 -9.75 -22.21
N LEU A 392 2.46 -10.68 -21.81
CA LEU A 392 2.70 -11.53 -20.64
C LEU A 392 3.42 -12.80 -21.12
N ALA A 393 4.37 -13.30 -20.33
CA ALA A 393 5.07 -14.55 -20.63
C ALA A 393 4.08 -15.71 -20.77
N TYR A 394 4.40 -16.69 -21.63
CA TYR A 394 3.55 -17.85 -21.82
C TYR A 394 3.41 -18.66 -20.53
N GLY A 395 2.17 -19.00 -20.17
CA GLY A 395 1.87 -19.69 -18.92
C GLY A 395 1.93 -18.80 -17.68
N PHE A 396 1.74 -17.48 -17.84
CA PHE A 396 1.57 -16.55 -16.73
C PHE A 396 0.43 -17.00 -15.81
N ASP A 397 0.77 -17.39 -14.57
CA ASP A 397 -0.19 -17.99 -13.64
C ASP A 397 -0.61 -16.99 -12.55
N TRP A 398 -1.89 -16.63 -12.60
CA TRP A 398 -2.53 -15.71 -11.65
C TRP A 398 -2.85 -16.33 -10.30
N SER A 399 -2.70 -17.64 -10.13
CA SER A 399 -3.20 -18.41 -8.99
C SER A 399 -2.12 -19.23 -8.29
N GLU A 400 -0.94 -19.40 -8.90
CA GLU A 400 0.17 -20.14 -8.32
C GLU A 400 0.61 -19.56 -6.96
N ALA A 401 0.75 -20.45 -5.97
CA ALA A 401 1.08 -20.10 -4.59
C ALA A 401 2.58 -20.24 -4.30
N ASP A 402 3.29 -21.13 -5.00
CA ASP A 402 4.74 -21.33 -4.88
C ASP A 402 5.48 -20.07 -5.35
N GLU A 403 6.22 -19.40 -4.44
CA GLU A 403 6.94 -18.15 -4.69
C GLU A 403 7.89 -18.19 -5.89
N ALA A 404 8.54 -19.34 -6.12
CA ALA A 404 9.50 -19.48 -7.21
C ALA A 404 8.82 -19.50 -8.58
N LYS A 405 7.53 -19.87 -8.62
CA LYS A 405 6.71 -20.07 -9.82
C LYS A 405 5.63 -19.02 -10.02
N ALA A 406 5.19 -18.35 -8.95
CA ALA A 406 4.10 -17.39 -8.97
C ALA A 406 4.41 -16.23 -9.94
N SER A 407 3.50 -15.98 -10.87
CA SER A 407 3.55 -14.83 -11.76
C SER A 407 2.87 -13.60 -11.15
N CYS A 408 2.03 -13.76 -10.13
CA CYS A 408 1.41 -12.64 -9.41
C CYS A 408 1.42 -12.91 -7.90
N GLU A 409 2.05 -12.02 -7.12
CA GLU A 409 2.13 -12.17 -5.67
C GLU A 409 2.08 -10.84 -4.90
N ILE A 410 1.64 -10.94 -3.64
CA ILE A 410 1.78 -9.85 -2.67
C ILE A 410 3.05 -10.10 -1.87
N THR A 411 4.05 -9.26 -2.07
CA THR A 411 5.37 -9.38 -1.43
C THR A 411 5.32 -8.85 0.01
N PHE A 412 4.63 -7.72 0.22
CA PHE A 412 4.50 -7.12 1.55
C PHE A 412 3.13 -6.45 1.73
N ALA A 413 2.52 -6.63 2.89
CA ALA A 413 1.32 -5.91 3.32
C ALA A 413 1.64 -5.12 4.62
N GLY A 414 1.75 -3.80 4.52
CA GLY A 414 2.03 -2.90 5.64
C GLY A 414 0.77 -2.15 6.09
N LEU A 415 0.14 -2.61 7.16
CA LEU A 415 -1.15 -2.10 7.63
C LEU A 415 -0.99 -1.25 8.88
N PHE A 416 -1.70 -0.13 8.95
CA PHE A 416 -1.82 0.70 10.15
C PHE A 416 -3.28 0.73 10.61
N ASP A 417 -3.51 0.18 11.81
CA ASP A 417 -4.74 0.24 12.60
C ASP A 417 -6.04 0.09 11.79
N THR A 418 -6.25 -1.10 11.22
CA THR A 418 -7.36 -1.37 10.29
C THR A 418 -8.73 -1.17 10.94
N VAL A 419 -9.53 -0.27 10.35
CA VAL A 419 -10.93 -0.03 10.71
C VAL A 419 -11.78 -0.21 9.47
N ALA A 420 -12.67 -1.21 9.44
CA ALA A 420 -13.46 -1.53 8.26
C ALA A 420 -14.86 -0.92 8.26
N SER A 421 -15.41 -0.55 9.42
CA SER A 421 -16.82 -0.18 9.57
C SER A 421 -17.27 0.88 8.56
N VAL A 422 -18.25 0.49 7.75
CA VAL A 422 -19.06 1.38 6.89
C VAL A 422 -19.97 2.16 7.83
N VAL A 423 -19.60 3.40 8.13
CA VAL A 423 -20.36 4.21 9.09
C VAL A 423 -21.48 4.93 8.34
N ASP A 424 -22.69 4.40 8.36
CA ASP A 424 -23.84 5.21 7.95
C ASP A 424 -24.18 6.22 9.06
N LEU A 425 -23.52 7.38 9.00
CA LEU A 425 -23.62 8.45 10.00
C LEU A 425 -25.01 9.10 10.06
N LEU A 426 -25.87 8.87 9.05
CA LEU A 426 -27.20 9.50 8.95
C LEU A 426 -28.35 8.56 9.30
N SER A 427 -28.22 7.23 9.15
CA SER A 427 -29.34 6.32 9.38
C SER A 427 -29.60 5.97 10.85
N PHE A 428 -28.72 6.38 11.77
CA PHE A 428 -28.73 5.93 13.17
C PHE A 428 -28.72 4.40 13.34
N ASP A 429 -28.46 3.62 12.28
CA ASP A 429 -28.34 2.17 12.31
C ASP A 429 -26.88 1.76 12.29
N PHE A 430 -26.35 1.54 13.49
CA PHE A 430 -24.97 1.12 13.74
C PHE A 430 -24.89 -0.39 14.03
N SER A 431 -25.92 -1.18 13.72
CA SER A 431 -25.93 -2.62 14.00
C SER A 431 -25.04 -3.45 13.06
N THR A 432 -24.45 -2.83 12.04
CA THR A 432 -23.64 -3.46 10.98
C THR A 432 -22.15 -3.63 11.33
N HIS A 433 -21.74 -3.50 12.59
CA HIS A 433 -20.33 -3.65 13.03
C HIS A 433 -19.69 -5.03 12.72
N HIS A 434 -20.45 -6.00 12.18
CA HIS A 434 -19.97 -7.30 11.70
C HIS A 434 -20.20 -7.53 10.20
N ASP A 435 -20.84 -6.59 9.49
CA ASP A 435 -21.13 -6.68 8.08
C ASP A 435 -20.25 -5.69 7.31
N ASN A 436 -19.14 -6.20 6.80
CA ASN A 436 -18.22 -5.43 5.95
C ASN A 436 -18.78 -5.24 4.53
N GLY A 437 -20.02 -5.66 4.25
CA GLY A 437 -20.58 -5.71 2.90
C GLY A 437 -19.69 -6.57 1.99
N ASP A 438 -19.31 -6.02 0.84
CA ASP A 438 -18.43 -6.69 -0.12
C ASP A 438 -16.93 -6.57 0.22
N VAL A 439 -16.56 -5.91 1.33
CA VAL A 439 -15.16 -5.63 1.70
C VAL A 439 -14.52 -6.83 2.39
N ARG A 440 -13.76 -7.60 1.59
CA ARG A 440 -12.94 -8.73 2.04
C ARG A 440 -11.69 -8.30 2.79
N LEU A 441 -11.54 -8.76 4.04
CA LEU A 441 -10.40 -8.40 4.90
C LEU A 441 -9.43 -9.55 5.15
N TRP A 442 -9.89 -10.80 5.09
CA TRP A 442 -9.01 -11.95 5.33
C TRP A 442 -7.92 -12.03 4.25
N LEU A 443 -6.66 -12.19 4.66
CA LEU A 443 -5.51 -12.30 3.74
C LEU A 443 -5.06 -13.76 3.64
N ASP A 444 -4.84 -14.24 2.42
CA ASP A 444 -4.36 -15.61 2.19
C ASP A 444 -2.88 -15.78 2.55
N PRO A 445 -2.54 -16.49 3.64
CA PRO A 445 -1.14 -16.64 4.05
C PRO A 445 -0.32 -17.48 3.06
N GLN A 446 -0.92 -18.22 2.13
CA GLN A 446 -0.17 -18.94 1.10
C GLN A 446 0.32 -18.04 -0.04
N ARG A 447 -0.37 -16.91 -0.26
CA ARG A 447 -0.14 -16.02 -1.41
C ARG A 447 0.30 -14.61 -1.04
N VAL A 448 0.24 -14.27 0.25
CA VAL A 448 0.83 -13.07 0.83
C VAL A 448 2.12 -13.45 1.55
N ARG A 449 3.27 -12.99 1.03
CA ARG A 449 4.60 -13.37 1.53
C ARG A 449 4.93 -12.78 2.90
N ARG A 450 4.39 -11.60 3.19
CA ARG A 450 4.57 -10.92 4.48
C ARG A 450 3.40 -9.99 4.77
N ALA A 451 2.90 -10.00 5.99
CA ALA A 451 1.97 -8.99 6.50
C ALA A 451 2.43 -8.47 7.86
N VAL A 452 2.48 -7.16 8.02
CA VAL A 452 2.77 -6.47 9.28
C VAL A 452 1.66 -5.49 9.55
N HIS A 453 1.00 -5.63 10.70
CA HIS A 453 -0.08 -4.74 11.14
C HIS A 453 0.33 -4.01 12.42
N LEU A 454 0.37 -2.68 12.38
CA LEU A 454 0.63 -1.84 13.53
C LEU A 454 -0.71 -1.34 14.08
N THR A 455 -1.06 -1.72 15.30
CA THR A 455 -2.37 -1.39 15.90
C THR A 455 -2.22 -0.49 17.11
N ALA A 456 -3.20 0.38 17.33
CA ALA A 456 -3.27 1.22 18.51
C ALA A 456 -3.61 0.41 19.77
N ASP A 457 -3.04 0.79 20.90
CA ASP A 457 -3.41 0.22 22.20
C ASP A 457 -4.92 0.43 22.44
N PRO A 458 -5.68 -0.64 22.71
CA PRO A 458 -7.13 -0.57 22.76
C PRO A 458 -7.67 0.24 23.95
N THR A 459 -6.84 0.54 24.96
CA THR A 459 -7.19 1.39 26.11
C THR A 459 -6.92 2.88 25.86
N ILE A 460 -6.14 3.21 24.82
CA ILE A 460 -5.86 4.58 24.40
C ILE A 460 -6.75 4.95 23.21
N GLU A 461 -6.75 4.15 22.15
CA GLU A 461 -7.79 4.21 21.12
C GLU A 461 -9.03 3.48 21.61
N CYS A 462 -9.95 4.21 22.22
CA CYS A 462 -11.15 3.66 22.83
C CYS A 462 -12.45 4.11 22.15
N ARG A 463 -12.38 4.77 20.99
CA ARG A 463 -13.61 5.30 20.34
C ARG A 463 -14.51 4.17 19.87
N TYR A 464 -15.81 4.37 20.06
CA TYR A 464 -16.84 3.41 19.69
C TYR A 464 -16.82 3.04 18.20
N ASN A 465 -16.62 4.01 17.30
CA ASN A 465 -16.65 3.80 15.85
C ASN A 465 -15.28 3.45 15.23
N PHE A 466 -14.27 3.16 16.05
CA PHE A 466 -12.91 2.82 15.60
C PHE A 466 -12.56 1.38 15.98
N SER A 467 -13.50 0.47 15.73
CA SER A 467 -13.33 -0.95 16.02
C SER A 467 -12.22 -1.56 15.16
N LEU A 468 -11.27 -2.21 15.83
CA LEU A 468 -10.12 -2.83 15.17
C LEU A 468 -10.53 -4.11 14.44
N ASN A 469 -10.04 -4.28 13.21
CA ASN A 469 -10.09 -5.55 12.49
C ASN A 469 -8.70 -6.20 12.53
N HIS A 470 -8.56 -7.26 13.32
CA HIS A 470 -7.28 -7.94 13.52
C HIS A 470 -6.75 -8.57 12.22
N LEU A 471 -5.43 -8.69 12.13
CA LEU A 471 -4.77 -9.49 11.11
C LEU A 471 -5.06 -10.98 11.40
N ASN A 472 -5.47 -11.74 10.39
CA ASN A 472 -5.71 -13.17 10.56
C ASN A 472 -4.40 -13.94 10.71
N SER A 473 -4.48 -15.19 11.17
CA SER A 473 -3.37 -16.16 11.09
C SER A 473 -2.07 -15.81 11.85
N VAL A 474 -2.03 -14.72 12.63
CA VAL A 474 -0.83 -14.27 13.38
C VAL A 474 -0.26 -15.33 14.32
N ASP A 475 -1.10 -16.18 14.91
CA ASP A 475 -0.67 -17.28 15.80
C ASP A 475 -0.25 -18.55 15.05
N SER A 476 -0.46 -18.59 13.72
CA SER A 476 -0.34 -19.81 12.91
C SER A 476 0.72 -19.73 11.82
N VAL A 477 1.17 -18.54 11.43
CA VAL A 477 2.19 -18.34 10.39
C VAL A 477 3.19 -17.26 10.79
N ASP A 478 4.48 -17.56 10.67
CA ASP A 478 5.56 -16.66 11.13
C ASP A 478 5.72 -15.39 10.27
N HIS A 479 5.11 -15.37 9.09
CA HIS A 479 5.18 -14.25 8.15
C HIS A 479 4.02 -13.26 8.26
N PHE A 480 3.08 -13.46 9.18
CA PHE A 480 2.05 -12.48 9.53
C PHE A 480 2.29 -12.04 10.97
N HIS A 481 2.35 -10.73 11.20
CA HIS A 481 2.69 -10.19 12.50
C HIS A 481 1.89 -8.94 12.83
N GLU A 482 1.38 -8.85 14.05
CA GLU A 482 0.58 -7.72 14.54
C GLU A 482 1.20 -7.15 15.82
N PHE A 483 1.59 -5.87 15.77
CA PHE A 483 2.06 -5.14 16.94
C PHE A 483 0.90 -4.39 17.59
N VAL A 484 0.79 -4.47 18.92
CA VAL A 484 -0.04 -3.56 19.72
C VAL A 484 0.87 -2.48 20.27
N LEU A 485 0.63 -1.23 19.86
CA LEU A 485 1.55 -0.12 20.08
C LEU A 485 0.90 0.98 20.93
N PRO A 486 1.64 1.59 21.87
CA PRO A 486 1.11 2.68 22.69
C PRO A 486 0.71 3.91 21.86
N GLY A 487 -0.49 4.45 22.09
CA GLY A 487 -0.99 5.64 21.38
C GLY A 487 -2.36 5.41 20.75
N ALA A 488 -2.95 6.48 20.24
CA ALA A 488 -4.24 6.44 19.56
C ALA A 488 -4.12 6.13 18.06
N HIS A 489 -5.25 6.01 17.36
CA HIS A 489 -5.33 5.64 15.94
C HIS A 489 -4.36 6.42 15.02
N SER A 490 -4.39 7.76 15.09
CA SER A 490 -3.52 8.63 14.26
C SER A 490 -2.14 8.87 14.89
N ASP A 491 -1.92 8.46 16.14
CA ASP A 491 -0.56 8.31 16.65
C ASP A 491 0.13 7.13 15.96
N ILE A 492 -0.59 6.10 15.53
CA ILE A 492 -0.04 4.96 14.77
C ILE A 492 0.08 5.28 13.28
N GLY A 493 -1.02 5.71 12.64
CA GLY A 493 -1.07 5.94 11.20
C GLY A 493 -0.54 7.30 10.74
N GLY A 494 -0.30 8.24 11.65
CA GLY A 494 0.04 9.61 11.32
C GLY A 494 -1.18 10.51 11.08
N GLY A 495 -0.92 11.80 10.91
CA GLY A 495 -1.96 12.84 10.77
C GLY A 495 -1.92 13.92 11.85
N TYR A 496 -1.27 13.68 12.99
CA TYR A 496 -1.04 14.73 13.99
C TYR A 496 0.20 15.57 13.66
N HIS A 497 0.12 16.87 13.94
CA HIS A 497 1.20 17.80 13.66
C HIS A 497 2.37 17.65 14.62
N SER A 498 3.59 17.73 14.09
CA SER A 498 4.75 18.08 14.90
C SER A 498 5.09 19.54 14.73
N ARG A 499 5.58 20.19 15.79
CA ARG A 499 6.14 21.54 15.67
C ARG A 499 7.34 21.61 14.70
N LEU A 500 8.04 20.50 14.51
CA LEU A 500 9.18 20.41 13.57
C LEU A 500 8.78 20.64 12.12
N SER A 501 7.51 20.42 11.79
CA SER A 501 6.98 20.62 10.45
C SER A 501 6.81 22.09 10.08
N TYR A 502 6.98 23.02 11.03
CA TYR A 502 6.72 24.44 10.85
C TYR A 502 7.99 25.27 10.91
N ASN A 503 8.05 26.35 10.12
CA ASN A 503 9.20 27.25 10.05
C ASN A 503 9.52 27.98 11.37
N ASN A 504 8.53 28.14 12.25
CA ASN A 504 8.67 28.84 13.52
C ASN A 504 8.60 27.83 14.68
N SER A 505 9.73 27.60 15.35
CA SER A 505 9.85 26.60 16.44
C SER A 505 9.00 26.91 17.68
N ASP A 506 8.53 28.15 17.82
CA ASP A 506 7.67 28.63 18.89
C ASP A 506 6.17 28.68 18.50
N TYR A 507 5.81 28.13 17.32
CA TYR A 507 4.43 28.01 16.90
C TYR A 507 3.77 26.81 17.56
N LEU A 508 2.92 27.06 18.57
CA LEU A 508 2.31 26.00 19.36
C LEU A 508 0.91 25.62 18.90
N LEU A 509 0.20 26.44 18.12
CA LEU A 509 -1.18 26.15 17.70
C LEU A 509 -1.37 24.72 17.14
N PRO A 510 -0.51 24.22 16.23
CA PRO A 510 -0.72 22.90 15.63
C PRO A 510 -0.66 21.74 16.65
N ILE A 511 -0.01 21.97 17.79
CA ILE A 511 0.20 20.98 18.86
C ILE A 511 -0.61 21.30 20.12
N LEU A 512 -1.46 22.34 20.09
CA LEU A 512 -2.36 22.67 21.19
C LEU A 512 -3.64 21.86 21.03
N GLU A 513 -3.85 20.92 21.95
CA GLU A 513 -5.05 20.10 21.99
C GLU A 513 -6.04 20.72 22.99
N LYS A 514 -7.25 21.03 22.53
CA LYS A 514 -8.41 21.32 23.38
C LYS A 514 -9.55 20.42 22.96
N LYS A 515 -10.00 19.55 23.86
CA LYS A 515 -11.03 18.55 23.53
C LYS A 515 -12.09 18.46 24.61
N LEU A 516 -13.37 18.52 24.19
CA LEU A 516 -14.53 18.32 25.05
C LEU A 516 -14.69 16.82 25.28
N VAL A 517 -14.24 16.32 26.43
CA VAL A 517 -14.25 14.88 26.72
C VAL A 517 -15.55 14.42 27.36
N LYS A 518 -16.28 15.34 28.01
CA LYS A 518 -17.59 15.03 28.58
C LYS A 518 -18.52 16.22 28.66
N ARG A 519 -19.77 16.03 28.22
CA ARG A 519 -20.92 16.88 28.56
C ARG A 519 -21.86 16.13 29.49
N ALA A 520 -22.39 16.85 30.46
CA ALA A 520 -23.45 16.35 31.32
C ALA A 520 -24.51 17.44 31.47
N SER A 521 -25.77 17.06 31.51
CA SER A 521 -26.85 18.03 31.66
C SER A 521 -28.01 17.47 32.47
N ARG A 522 -28.75 18.36 33.14
CA ARG A 522 -29.94 18.02 33.90
C ARG A 522 -30.91 19.21 33.98
N SER A 523 -32.17 18.94 33.69
CA SER A 523 -33.25 19.92 33.84
C SER A 523 -33.60 20.15 35.31
N PHE A 524 -34.11 21.34 35.63
CA PHE A 524 -34.61 21.71 36.95
C PHE A 524 -35.92 22.48 36.86
N SER A 525 -36.80 22.35 37.86
CA SER A 525 -38.10 23.05 37.90
C SER A 525 -38.14 24.32 38.75
N ASP A 526 -37.24 24.44 39.73
CA ASP A 526 -37.17 25.54 40.70
C ASP A 526 -35.72 25.76 41.20
N HIS A 527 -35.51 26.74 42.08
CA HIS A 527 -34.18 27.08 42.60
C HIS A 527 -33.52 25.96 43.43
N TRP A 528 -34.27 25.20 44.24
CA TRP A 528 -33.70 24.10 45.03
C TRP A 528 -33.37 22.88 44.17
N ASP A 529 -34.13 22.70 43.10
CA ASP A 529 -33.86 21.70 42.07
C ASP A 529 -32.67 22.11 41.18
N LYS A 530 -32.42 23.42 41.00
CA LYS A 530 -31.25 23.95 40.29
C LYS A 530 -29.94 23.53 40.94
N ASP A 531 -29.80 23.70 42.25
CA ASP A 531 -28.58 23.30 42.98
C ASP A 531 -28.36 21.78 42.91
N ARG A 532 -29.44 20.99 43.01
CA ARG A 532 -29.38 19.54 42.85
C ARG A 532 -29.00 19.13 41.42
N ALA A 533 -29.47 19.86 40.41
CA ALA A 533 -29.11 19.64 39.02
C ALA A 533 -27.63 19.95 38.77
N GLU A 534 -27.11 21.05 39.33
CA GLU A 534 -25.67 21.37 39.27
C GLU A 534 -24.82 20.29 39.96
N GLN A 535 -25.17 19.88 41.18
CA GLN A 535 -24.43 18.83 41.90
C GLN A 535 -24.40 17.52 41.10
N TYR A 536 -25.52 17.15 40.47
CA TYR A 536 -25.58 15.97 39.61
C TYR A 536 -24.66 16.10 38.39
N VAL A 537 -24.69 17.24 37.70
CA VAL A 537 -23.84 17.52 36.54
C VAL A 537 -22.37 17.42 36.94
N ARG A 538 -21.95 18.12 38.01
CA ARG A 538 -20.57 18.06 38.53
C ARG A 538 -20.15 16.64 38.91
N LYS A 539 -21.04 15.88 39.56
CA LYS A 539 -20.79 14.48 39.89
C LYS A 539 -20.53 13.64 38.65
N LYS A 540 -21.33 13.80 37.60
CA LYS A 540 -21.16 13.04 36.33
C LYS A 540 -19.85 13.37 35.62
N LEU A 541 -19.45 14.64 35.62
CA LEU A 541 -18.15 15.05 35.05
C LEU A 541 -16.98 14.49 35.88
N ALA A 542 -17.07 14.53 37.21
CA ALA A 542 -16.06 13.96 38.09
C ALA A 542 -15.95 12.43 37.95
N GLU A 543 -17.08 11.72 37.83
CA GLU A 543 -17.11 10.28 37.56
C GLU A 543 -16.37 9.93 36.26
N TYR A 544 -16.62 10.68 35.17
CA TYR A 544 -15.89 10.50 33.91
C TYR A 544 -14.39 10.75 34.10
N LYS A 545 -14.03 11.90 34.69
CA LYS A 545 -12.63 12.28 34.93
C LYS A 545 -11.88 11.19 35.70
N GLN A 546 -12.46 10.65 36.77
CA GLN A 546 -11.83 9.57 37.54
C GLN A 546 -11.59 8.29 36.73
N ARG A 547 -12.53 7.93 35.85
CA ARG A 547 -12.37 6.77 34.95
C ARG A 547 -11.25 6.99 33.94
N ASP A 548 -11.16 8.20 33.42
CA ASP A 548 -10.17 8.58 32.43
C ASP A 548 -8.77 8.72 33.05
N LEU A 549 -8.64 9.27 34.27
CA LEU A 549 -7.38 9.24 35.02
C LEU A 549 -6.89 7.81 35.29
N ALA A 550 -7.80 6.84 35.45
CA ALA A 550 -7.43 5.44 35.64
C ALA A 550 -6.80 4.80 34.39
N THR A 551 -6.93 5.40 33.20
CA THR A 551 -6.24 4.96 31.97
C THR A 551 -4.89 5.64 31.76
N GLY A 552 -4.47 6.51 32.70
CA GLY A 552 -3.13 7.13 32.73
C GLY A 552 -3.09 8.61 32.36
N TRP A 553 -4.23 9.23 32.00
CA TRP A 553 -4.29 10.68 31.77
C TRP A 553 -3.96 11.46 33.05
N GLN A 554 -3.40 12.67 32.90
CA GLN A 554 -2.94 13.44 34.06
C GLN A 554 -4.03 14.42 34.52
N ASP A 555 -4.21 14.52 35.83
CA ASP A 555 -5.18 15.43 36.45
C ASP A 555 -4.95 16.90 36.05
N SER A 556 -3.68 17.28 35.87
CA SER A 556 -3.23 18.62 35.49
C SER A 556 -3.64 19.07 34.09
N ASP A 557 -4.11 18.14 33.24
CA ASP A 557 -4.52 18.41 31.87
C ASP A 557 -6.00 18.79 31.75
N TYR A 558 -6.78 18.58 32.81
CA TYR A 558 -8.20 18.92 32.83
C TYR A 558 -8.41 20.36 33.30
N VAL A 559 -9.29 21.06 32.60
CA VAL A 559 -9.78 22.38 33.04
C VAL A 559 -10.90 22.18 34.05
N GLU A 560 -11.05 23.13 34.99
CA GLU A 560 -12.22 23.17 35.87
C GLU A 560 -13.51 23.16 35.03
N PRO A 561 -14.48 22.26 35.32
CA PRO A 561 -15.71 22.17 34.56
C PRO A 561 -16.44 23.50 34.38
N GLU A 562 -16.72 23.85 33.13
CA GLU A 562 -17.57 24.98 32.78
C GLU A 562 -19.04 24.57 33.03
N VAL A 563 -19.77 25.36 33.83
CA VAL A 563 -21.19 25.10 34.14
C VAL A 563 -22.03 26.30 33.71
N GLU A 564 -22.99 26.03 32.83
CA GLU A 564 -23.90 27.00 32.24
C GLU A 564 -25.34 26.72 32.68
N PHE A 565 -26.10 27.81 32.91
CA PHE A 565 -27.51 27.75 33.31
C PHE A 565 -28.39 28.33 32.20
N ILE A 566 -29.24 27.49 31.62
CA ILE A 566 -30.14 27.85 30.54
C ILE A 566 -31.57 27.89 31.09
N ASN A 567 -32.20 29.07 31.14
CA ASN A 567 -33.57 29.22 31.64
C ASN A 567 -34.61 29.01 30.52
N HIS A 568 -35.68 28.25 30.81
CA HIS A 568 -36.78 28.07 29.86
C HIS A 568 -37.84 29.19 30.02
N GLY A 569 -37.59 30.35 29.40
CA GLY A 569 -38.58 31.42 29.29
C GLY A 569 -38.97 32.07 30.64
N LYS A 570 -40.27 32.41 30.82
CA LYS A 570 -40.79 33.15 31.99
C LYS A 570 -41.05 32.29 33.24
N LYS A 571 -40.76 30.98 33.23
CA LYS A 571 -40.95 30.07 34.37
C LYS A 571 -39.64 29.89 35.13
N GLU A 572 -39.71 29.49 36.40
CA GLU A 572 -38.53 29.26 37.27
C GLU A 572 -37.68 28.02 36.90
N GLY A 573 -38.08 27.27 35.85
CA GLY A 573 -37.37 26.07 35.40
C GLY A 573 -36.36 26.32 34.28
N GLY A 574 -35.37 25.43 34.18
CA GLY A 574 -34.27 25.53 33.24
C GLY A 574 -33.50 24.21 33.09
N ARG A 575 -32.28 24.31 32.54
CA ARG A 575 -31.33 23.21 32.38
C ARG A 575 -29.94 23.67 32.82
N VAL A 576 -29.26 22.81 33.56
CA VAL A 576 -27.83 22.94 33.85
C VAL A 576 -27.07 22.13 32.81
N VAL A 577 -26.07 22.73 32.18
CA VAL A 577 -25.16 22.06 31.24
C VAL A 577 -23.75 22.24 31.74
N GLY A 578 -23.03 21.14 31.95
CA GLY A 578 -21.63 21.13 32.35
C GLY A 578 -20.76 20.53 31.25
N ARG A 579 -19.59 21.12 31.04
CA ARG A 579 -18.61 20.73 30.02
C ARG A 579 -17.24 20.53 30.67
N LEU A 580 -16.64 19.36 30.45
CA LEU A 580 -15.30 19.01 30.90
C LEU A 580 -14.36 18.96 29.70
N TYR A 581 -13.28 19.73 29.77
CA TYR A 581 -12.27 19.81 28.72
C TYR A 581 -10.93 19.27 29.21
N ILE A 582 -10.21 18.63 28.29
CA ILE A 582 -8.77 18.42 28.38
C ILE A 582 -8.08 19.48 27.52
N GLN A 583 -7.03 20.12 28.05
CA GLN A 583 -6.25 21.15 27.36
C GLN A 583 -4.74 20.93 27.55
N ARG A 584 -4.03 20.63 26.45
CA ARG A 584 -2.66 20.10 26.51
C ARG A 584 -1.79 20.60 25.36
N ARG A 585 -0.49 20.29 25.47
CA ARG A 585 0.49 20.40 24.38
C ARG A 585 0.94 18.99 24.00
N VAL A 586 0.48 18.49 22.86
CA VAL A 586 0.70 17.11 22.41
C VAL A 586 1.45 17.12 21.08
N GLU A 587 2.54 16.36 21.03
CA GLU A 587 3.46 16.36 19.89
C GLU A 587 3.18 15.18 18.96
N GLY A 588 3.12 15.43 17.65
CA GLY A 588 2.89 14.42 16.61
C GLY A 588 4.07 13.47 16.35
N GLU A 589 5.18 13.62 17.07
CA GLU A 589 6.42 12.84 16.93
C GLU A 589 6.21 11.32 17.09
N LEU A 590 5.18 10.87 17.82
CA LEU A 590 4.95 9.44 18.05
C LEU A 590 4.67 8.66 16.76
N SER A 591 3.93 9.26 15.82
CA SER A 591 3.69 8.64 14.51
C SER A 591 4.97 8.38 13.71
N ARG A 592 6.01 9.18 13.94
CA ARG A 592 7.31 9.07 13.27
C ARG A 592 8.16 7.93 13.84
N LEU A 593 7.89 7.48 15.06
CA LEU A 593 8.44 6.26 15.63
C LEU A 593 7.87 5.03 14.91
N TYR A 594 6.56 5.01 14.71
CA TYR A 594 5.89 3.90 14.03
C TYR A 594 6.08 3.90 12.52
N LEU A 595 6.31 5.06 11.91
CA LEU A 595 6.85 5.15 10.55
C LEU A 595 8.18 4.40 10.43
N ARG A 596 9.13 4.65 11.35
CA ARG A 596 10.45 3.98 11.35
C ARG A 596 10.34 2.48 11.56
N LEU A 597 9.42 2.05 12.43
CA LEU A 597 9.13 0.63 12.64
C LEU A 597 8.65 -0.03 11.35
N MET A 598 7.59 0.51 10.71
CA MET A 598 7.08 -0.05 9.46
C MET A 598 8.11 0.03 8.34
N TYR A 599 8.78 1.17 8.19
CA TYR A 599 9.81 1.39 7.19
C TYR A 599 10.92 0.35 7.29
N GLY A 600 11.51 0.19 8.48
CA GLY A 600 12.63 -0.74 8.67
C GLY A 600 12.23 -2.20 8.46
N LEU A 601 11.01 -2.59 8.86
CA LEU A 601 10.49 -3.93 8.61
C LEU A 601 10.22 -4.17 7.12
N ALA A 602 9.65 -3.19 6.42
CA ALA A 602 9.41 -3.26 4.99
C ALA A 602 10.73 -3.38 4.21
N GLU A 603 11.72 -2.55 4.54
CA GLU A 603 13.06 -2.60 3.95
C GLU A 603 13.76 -3.95 4.23
N PHE A 604 13.66 -4.47 5.45
CA PHE A 604 14.20 -5.79 5.80
C PHE A 604 13.62 -6.91 4.92
N HIS A 605 12.34 -6.80 4.54
CA HIS A 605 11.68 -7.72 3.62
C HIS A 605 11.81 -7.33 2.14
N GLY A 606 12.73 -6.42 1.84
CA GLY A 606 13.12 -6.08 0.47
C GLY A 606 12.16 -5.17 -0.26
N VAL A 607 11.24 -4.47 0.44
CA VAL A 607 10.45 -3.37 -0.16
C VAL A 607 11.43 -2.28 -0.61
N PRO A 608 11.33 -1.77 -1.86
CA PRO A 608 12.25 -0.78 -2.37
C PRO A 608 11.97 0.59 -1.73
N LEU A 609 12.56 0.83 -0.56
CA LEU A 609 12.51 2.10 0.17
C LEU A 609 13.91 2.72 0.21
N GLU A 610 14.01 4.04 0.03
CA GLU A 610 15.31 4.74 0.01
C GLU A 610 15.58 5.53 1.30
N ASP A 611 16.71 5.23 1.94
CA ASP A 611 17.31 6.06 3.00
C ASP A 611 18.85 5.92 3.07
N TYR A 612 19.51 5.64 1.93
CA TYR A 612 20.93 5.25 1.87
C TYR A 612 21.92 6.16 2.59
N ASP A 613 21.64 7.46 2.75
CA ASP A 613 22.51 8.38 3.47
C ASP A 613 22.11 8.61 4.94
N GLY A 614 21.02 7.99 5.39
CA GLY A 614 20.41 8.12 6.72
C GLY A 614 19.93 9.54 7.05
N LYS A 615 20.07 10.51 6.14
CA LYS A 615 19.86 11.93 6.45
C LYS A 615 18.39 12.24 6.68
N ILE A 616 17.49 11.53 6.01
CA ILE A 616 16.04 11.71 6.15
C ILE A 616 15.57 11.60 7.62
N TRP A 617 16.27 10.81 8.44
CA TRP A 617 15.94 10.60 9.85
C TRP A 617 16.54 11.62 10.81
N HIS A 618 17.49 12.43 10.34
CA HIS A 618 18.39 13.21 11.20
C HIS A 618 18.52 14.68 10.84
N VAL A 619 18.38 15.05 9.57
CA VAL A 619 18.62 16.40 9.07
C VAL A 619 17.29 17.14 9.00
N PRO A 620 17.10 18.23 9.78
CA PRO A 620 15.94 19.10 9.65
C PRO A 620 16.14 20.04 8.45
N ASP A 621 16.13 19.47 7.25
CA ASP A 621 15.98 20.21 5.99
C ASP A 621 14.49 20.22 5.61
N PRO A 622 13.95 21.28 4.96
CA PRO A 622 12.58 21.35 4.45
C PRO A 622 11.98 20.06 3.87
N TYR A 623 12.78 19.19 3.25
CA TYR A 623 12.33 17.90 2.70
C TYR A 623 12.19 16.78 3.75
N ALA A 624 12.90 16.86 4.87
CA ALA A 624 12.99 15.82 5.90
C ALA A 624 12.18 16.15 7.18
N VAL A 625 11.55 17.34 7.26
CA VAL A 625 10.80 17.81 8.45
C VAL A 625 9.68 16.87 8.90
N TYR A 626 9.10 16.08 7.99
CA TYR A 626 8.05 15.10 8.29
C TYR A 626 8.54 13.78 8.88
N TYR A 627 9.86 13.54 8.82
CA TYR A 627 10.51 12.29 9.19
C TYR A 627 11.33 12.43 10.47
N THR A 628 11.94 13.59 10.70
CA THR A 628 12.79 13.84 11.87
C THR A 628 12.03 13.80 13.20
N VAL A 629 12.75 13.51 14.28
CA VAL A 629 12.24 13.58 15.66
C VAL A 629 13.19 14.38 16.52
N ARG A 630 12.70 14.89 17.65
CA ARG A 630 13.49 15.65 18.63
C ARG A 630 13.37 15.05 20.02
N ASP A 631 14.36 15.34 20.85
CA ASP A 631 14.28 15.10 22.29
C ASP A 631 13.40 16.19 22.95
N PHE A 632 12.90 15.88 24.15
CA PHE A 632 12.03 16.76 24.95
C PHE A 632 12.71 17.16 26.27
N PRO A 633 13.87 17.85 26.25
CA PRO A 633 14.63 18.17 27.47
C PRO A 633 13.84 19.07 28.44
N GLU A 634 12.82 19.78 27.97
CA GLU A 634 11.90 20.55 28.81
C GLU A 634 10.97 19.68 29.67
N ARG A 635 10.86 18.38 29.36
CA ARG A 635 10.02 17.39 30.06
C ARG A 635 10.92 16.44 30.86
N THR A 636 11.59 16.93 31.90
CA THR A 636 12.59 16.20 32.71
C THR A 636 12.05 15.03 33.57
N ILE A 637 10.86 14.50 33.27
CA ILE A 637 10.14 13.56 34.14
C ILE A 637 10.67 12.12 34.00
N ASN A 638 11.31 11.76 32.89
CA ASN A 638 11.93 10.44 32.70
C ASN A 638 13.13 10.47 31.73
N GLY A 639 13.98 9.45 31.79
CA GLY A 639 15.18 9.36 30.94
C GLY A 639 14.88 9.30 29.43
N LEU A 640 13.69 8.83 29.05
CA LEU A 640 13.25 8.76 27.65
C LEU A 640 13.11 10.14 27.01
N ALA A 641 12.72 11.16 27.78
CA ALA A 641 12.59 12.54 27.29
C ALA A 641 13.88 13.06 26.64
N ALA A 642 15.02 12.79 27.29
CA ALA A 642 16.35 13.22 26.83
C ALA A 642 16.98 12.28 25.79
N SER A 643 16.33 11.16 25.47
CA SER A 643 16.85 10.14 24.57
C SER A 643 15.81 9.63 23.57
N PHE A 644 14.77 10.41 23.28
CA PHE A 644 13.68 10.00 22.39
C PHE A 644 14.19 9.78 20.97
N LYS A 645 15.10 10.64 20.49
CA LYS A 645 15.76 10.48 19.20
C LYS A 645 16.58 9.19 19.14
N ALA A 646 17.35 8.90 20.19
CA ALA A 646 18.13 7.66 20.29
C ALA A 646 17.23 6.42 20.33
N PHE A 647 16.09 6.48 21.02
CA PHE A 647 15.09 5.41 21.04
C PHE A 647 14.48 5.16 19.66
N ASN A 648 14.11 6.21 18.93
CA ASN A 648 13.63 6.12 17.55
C ASN A 648 14.66 5.46 16.63
N GLN A 649 15.94 5.84 16.75
CA GLN A 649 17.01 5.22 15.96
C GLN A 649 17.17 3.74 16.30
N LYS A 650 17.14 3.39 17.60
CA LYS A 650 17.21 2.00 18.05
C LYS A 650 16.09 1.16 17.44
N VAL A 651 14.86 1.67 17.41
CA VAL A 651 13.71 0.99 16.79
C VAL A 651 13.90 0.79 15.30
N LEU A 652 14.36 1.83 14.57
CA LEU A 652 14.68 1.71 13.14
C LEU A 652 15.74 0.63 12.89
N ASP A 653 16.85 0.66 13.65
CA ASP A 653 17.96 -0.29 13.47
C ASP A 653 17.51 -1.74 13.73
N MET A 654 16.68 -1.96 14.76
CA MET A 654 16.12 -3.29 15.06
C MET A 654 15.13 -3.75 13.99
N ALA A 655 14.32 -2.83 13.45
CA ALA A 655 13.38 -3.10 12.37
C ALA A 655 14.10 -3.50 11.08
N LYS A 656 15.15 -2.76 10.69
CA LYS A 656 16.02 -3.10 9.54
C LYS A 656 16.74 -4.44 9.69
N GLN A 657 16.84 -4.96 10.92
CA GLN A 657 17.43 -6.26 11.22
C GLN A 657 16.39 -7.37 11.41
N GLY A 658 15.09 -7.09 11.21
CA GLY A 658 14.01 -8.06 11.37
C GLY A 658 13.86 -8.59 12.81
N GLN A 659 14.21 -7.80 13.82
CA GLN A 659 14.23 -8.25 15.23
C GLN A 659 12.86 -8.14 15.92
N TYR A 660 11.84 -8.80 15.36
CA TYR A 660 10.43 -8.74 15.82
C TYR A 660 10.26 -8.88 17.34
N THR A 661 10.77 -9.96 17.94
CA THR A 661 10.61 -10.20 19.39
C THR A 661 11.26 -9.11 20.26
N LYS A 662 12.38 -8.54 19.81
CA LYS A 662 13.01 -7.42 20.53
C LYS A 662 12.21 -6.14 20.37
N LEU A 663 11.67 -5.89 19.17
CA LEU A 663 10.80 -4.75 18.90
C LEU A 663 9.55 -4.79 19.79
N GLU A 664 8.89 -5.93 19.90
CA GLU A 664 7.74 -6.11 20.80
C GLU A 664 8.09 -5.74 22.25
N SER A 665 9.26 -6.20 22.73
CA SER A 665 9.72 -5.92 24.10
C SER A 665 10.02 -4.44 24.37
N GLU A 666 10.22 -3.61 23.33
CA GLU A 666 10.44 -2.18 23.50
C GLU A 666 9.15 -1.39 23.80
N PHE A 667 7.98 -1.97 23.52
CA PHE A 667 6.66 -1.34 23.63
C PHE A 667 5.82 -1.91 24.78
N ASP A 668 6.48 -2.32 25.87
CA ASP A 668 5.82 -2.83 27.07
C ASP A 668 5.02 -1.74 27.84
N GLU A 669 4.33 -2.16 28.91
CA GLU A 669 3.52 -1.26 29.74
C GLU A 669 4.35 -0.13 30.36
N LYS A 670 5.64 -0.39 30.67
CA LYS A 670 6.55 0.64 31.17
C LYS A 670 6.80 1.68 30.08
N ARG A 671 7.07 1.27 28.85
CA ARG A 671 7.27 2.19 27.72
C ARG A 671 6.01 3.01 27.47
N LYS A 672 4.84 2.39 27.50
CA LYS A 672 3.55 3.10 27.39
C LYS A 672 3.43 4.23 28.40
N GLN A 673 3.73 3.96 29.67
CA GLN A 673 3.70 4.99 30.73
C GLN A 673 4.72 6.10 30.48
N GLU A 674 5.95 5.75 30.06
CA GLU A 674 6.98 6.74 29.72
C GLU A 674 6.52 7.66 28.58
N LEU A 675 5.96 7.10 27.50
CA LEU A 675 5.44 7.86 26.36
C LEU A 675 4.23 8.74 26.75
N MET A 676 3.33 8.23 27.60
CA MET A 676 2.18 9.00 28.07
C MET A 676 2.62 10.21 28.92
N GLN A 677 3.64 10.05 29.76
CA GLN A 677 4.26 11.15 30.52
C GLN A 677 4.98 12.17 29.63
N LEU A 678 5.48 11.74 28.46
CA LEU A 678 6.03 12.65 27.46
C LEU A 678 4.97 13.46 26.74
N ASN A 679 3.67 13.29 27.01
CA ASN A 679 2.55 13.94 26.32
C ASN A 679 2.69 13.86 24.80
N VAL A 680 2.89 12.64 24.29
CA VAL A 680 2.88 12.33 22.84
C VAL A 680 1.67 11.47 22.44
N PHE A 681 0.73 11.23 23.36
CA PHE A 681 -0.55 10.57 23.07
C PHE A 681 -1.63 11.62 22.89
N HIS A 682 -2.32 11.58 21.75
CA HIS A 682 -3.48 12.41 21.52
C HIS A 682 -4.72 11.78 22.14
N HIS A 683 -5.57 12.61 22.73
CA HIS A 683 -6.83 12.13 23.31
C HIS A 683 -7.82 11.91 22.17
N SER A 684 -7.91 10.70 21.62
CA SER A 684 -8.68 10.52 20.38
C SER A 684 -10.18 10.66 20.57
N SER A 685 -10.73 10.20 21.69
CA SER A 685 -12.16 10.28 21.99
C SER A 685 -12.61 11.63 22.52
N ASP A 686 -13.82 12.05 22.18
CA ASP A 686 -14.50 13.24 22.73
C ASP A 686 -15.97 12.94 23.04
N ASP A 687 -16.76 13.95 23.40
CA ASP A 687 -18.17 13.79 23.75
C ASP A 687 -19.11 13.77 22.53
N SER A 688 -18.60 13.88 21.30
CA SER A 688 -19.41 13.80 20.09
C SER A 688 -19.97 12.39 19.89
N PHE A 689 -21.10 12.31 19.18
CA PHE A 689 -21.75 11.04 18.90
C PHE A 689 -20.81 10.05 18.17
N ALA A 690 -20.00 10.56 17.24
CA ALA A 690 -19.13 9.76 16.40
C ALA A 690 -17.82 9.32 17.10
N LEU A 691 -17.33 10.09 18.07
CA LEU A 691 -16.00 9.89 18.68
C LEU A 691 -16.07 9.59 20.19
N LYS A 692 -17.24 9.29 20.74
CA LYS A 692 -17.40 8.86 22.13
C LYS A 692 -16.58 7.62 22.46
N PRO A 693 -16.00 7.53 23.68
CA PRO A 693 -15.29 6.35 24.12
C PRO A 693 -16.26 5.21 24.44
N LEU A 694 -15.83 3.97 24.19
CA LEU A 694 -16.53 2.74 24.54
C LEU A 694 -16.08 2.29 25.94
N TRP A 695 -17.05 2.15 26.84
CA TRP A 695 -16.85 1.66 28.20
C TRP A 695 -17.07 0.15 28.26
N ASP A 696 -16.03 -0.59 28.67
CA ASP A 696 -16.11 -2.02 28.92
C ASP A 696 -16.52 -2.26 30.37
N GLU A 697 -17.79 -2.60 30.59
CA GLU A 697 -18.34 -2.87 31.93
C GLU A 697 -17.67 -4.07 32.62
N SER A 698 -17.14 -5.03 31.86
CA SER A 698 -16.52 -6.23 32.42
C SER A 698 -15.11 -5.97 32.94
N GLN A 699 -14.36 -5.11 32.25
CA GLN A 699 -12.99 -4.73 32.62
C GLN A 699 -12.94 -3.45 33.47
N GLY A 700 -14.04 -2.70 33.52
CA GLY A 700 -14.12 -1.45 34.26
C GLY A 700 -13.21 -0.36 33.69
N CYS A 701 -12.99 -0.36 32.38
CA CYS A 701 -12.11 0.59 31.70
C CYS A 701 -12.66 1.01 30.34
N TYR A 702 -12.11 2.09 29.77
CA TYR A 702 -12.34 2.42 28.37
C TYR A 702 -11.55 1.46 27.48
N LYS A 703 -12.22 0.88 26.48
CA LYS A 703 -11.62 -0.07 25.55
C LYS A 703 -12.39 -0.11 24.24
N ARG A 704 -11.71 0.02 23.10
CA ARG A 704 -12.39 -0.16 21.80
C ARG A 704 -12.81 -1.61 21.58
N ALA A 705 -13.82 -1.80 20.75
CA ALA A 705 -14.17 -3.11 20.22
C ALA A 705 -13.11 -3.58 19.22
N SER A 706 -12.96 -4.89 19.09
CA SER A 706 -12.12 -5.49 18.06
C SER A 706 -12.70 -6.81 17.59
N TYR A 707 -12.38 -7.18 16.34
CA TYR A 707 -12.95 -8.33 15.67
C TYR A 707 -11.87 -9.14 14.94
N PRO A 708 -11.89 -10.47 15.03
CA PRO A 708 -11.06 -11.32 14.17
C PRO A 708 -11.55 -11.25 12.73
N CYS A 709 -10.65 -11.49 11.77
CA CYS A 709 -11.02 -11.65 10.36
C CYS A 709 -11.06 -13.13 9.99
N GLU A 710 -12.20 -13.58 9.45
CA GLU A 710 -12.43 -14.97 9.06
C GLU A 710 -12.41 -15.14 7.53
N LYS A 711 -12.01 -16.32 7.06
CA LYS A 711 -11.93 -16.62 5.63
C LYS A 711 -13.33 -16.58 5.00
N GLY A 712 -13.49 -15.81 3.92
CA GLY A 712 -14.73 -15.72 3.15
C GLY A 712 -15.63 -14.53 3.51
N LYS A 713 -15.17 -13.63 4.39
CA LYS A 713 -15.81 -12.34 4.66
C LYS A 713 -14.87 -11.17 4.41
#